data_AF-A0A2V9XWR7-F1
#
_entry.id   AF-A0A2V9XWR7-F1
#
_cell.length_a   1.000
_cell.length_b   1.000
_cell.length_c   1.000
_cell.angle_alpha   90.00
_cell.angle_beta   90.00
_cell.angle_gamma   90.00
#
_symmetry.space_group_name_H-M   'P 1'
#
loop_
_entity.id
_entity.type
_entity.pdbx_description
1 polymer ?
#
loop_
_entity_poly.entity_id
_entity_poly.type
_entity_poly.pdbx_seq_one_letter_code
_entity_poly.pdbx_strand_id
1 'polypeptide(L)'
;NPSFAAGSATITYTVLVTAGTAAGTAINQTASVSSAITDPNSSNNSATASDVVATAAQADLVVTNAASPTSVAAGSNVTYTQTVTNKGPATASGASFTQVTPPNTNFRSITPPAGWTCGTTPAVGGTGTITCNATGALAVNSTGTFTLVLQVNAGTPSGTNITDTATATATNIVPNLTNNTASATVVVGNANSADMAIVKTATPNPVTEGTPLIYSLAVTNNGPASATNVTVTDTLPSSVTYLSSTSTLGTCSEAGGIVTCLLGTMANAGTATITILTIPGQPGVISNTATVTADQTDPNLANNTSTQNEIVVAPTRITLRSFSARYGTDKNGANRVMLIWKTGGESHNLGFNVYRELNGNKVRMNPSIIAGSALMMSGALSRHAAKSYAWIDPSAPGSGTSYWLEDIDVSGTRTMHGPVAAAGMQSAADATPSESRMLSQMNQAQPPLPGSQDSHLAEAFAVTDSPARVQLEKQFELASHPAIKMNVRHEGWYRVGQPELVKAGLDPNVDPVNLHLYAEAIEQPIQITGAAAGPGGFGPQAAINFYGTGINTVFSGTRVYWLVAGEGRGARIPHVAASSGSNQPPANYSATVELQQHAIYFSALITSNDENFFGALVSSTPLDQILGTPHLDTNSTHAAHLEISLQGVILGFPHDVAISLNGTNLGDVTFIGQDKGKLTFDVPAGVLRPWANTITLTAQNGDYDTSLVDYIRITYPHRYVADSDHLKFTGRAGDEITVGNFTTPPVVIDITDRDRPVQLTPQVTSQDGKYQIAVQVPFTTTNSQSTLRHTLLAVADDRVSSPAGVVANHPSQWHSPQPGADIAMVTYGEFAGALGPLVRAHMVEGKTSAVIPVGNLYDEFNFGEHSPFAIKRFLQSALKNWKRPPAYLLLNGRASLDPRNYLGFGNLDLVPTRIVPSSSLMTASDDWFSDFKGNGMPTIATGRLPVSTIAEAKVVAEKISTYEGQSTNGPWTANALFVADKDDTESFTQDTQTVQAGLPAAMQISNIFVDKVGVLNAPGQITNSINSGQALVNYLGHGSEEQWAGPDIFDENTVNSLTNGSQLPVFLIMDCLNGLFQDAVAQPLGVSLILAPNGGGVAVLASSGLNQPTPQTNLDAMVVQNTFGANGVALGDAIVKAKSNITDPDVRRTFVLFGDPAMKVKQPTPTLH
;
A
#
# COMPACT_ATOMS: atom_id res chain seq x y z
N ASN A 1 -2.43 -8.04 -3.06
CA ASN A 1 -2.87 -8.18 -1.67
C ASN A 1 -2.04 -9.29 -1.02
N PRO A 2 -0.99 -9.00 -0.24
CA PRO A 2 -0.09 -10.02 0.30
C PRO A 2 -0.53 -10.61 1.66
N SER A 3 -1.52 -10.02 2.34
CA SER A 3 -2.22 -10.66 3.45
C SER A 3 -3.72 -10.50 3.22
N PHE A 4 -4.39 -11.62 3.00
CA PHE A 4 -5.83 -11.68 3.06
C PHE A 4 -6.17 -12.10 4.50
N ALA A 5 -6.56 -11.12 5.33
CA ALA A 5 -7.01 -11.38 6.70
C ALA A 5 -8.21 -12.34 6.70
N ALA A 6 -8.50 -13.00 7.83
CA ALA A 6 -9.68 -13.84 7.96
C ALA A 6 -10.94 -13.03 7.60
N GLY A 7 -11.55 -13.35 6.47
CA GLY A 7 -12.60 -12.53 5.86
C GLY A 7 -13.00 -13.05 4.49
N SER A 8 -13.77 -12.26 3.74
CA SER A 8 -14.09 -12.53 2.33
C SER A 8 -13.59 -11.35 1.47
N ALA A 9 -12.85 -11.62 0.39
CA ALA A 9 -12.50 -10.64 -0.63
C ALA A 9 -13.33 -10.96 -1.86
N THR A 10 -14.13 -10.00 -2.31
CA THR A 10 -14.89 -10.14 -3.55
C THR A 10 -14.14 -9.42 -4.66
N ILE A 11 -13.60 -10.19 -5.60
CA ILE A 11 -13.00 -9.64 -6.82
C ILE A 11 -14.08 -9.66 -7.90
N THR A 12 -14.52 -8.48 -8.34
CA THR A 12 -15.46 -8.34 -9.46
C THR A 12 -14.71 -7.80 -10.67
N TYR A 13 -14.79 -8.48 -11.81
CA TYR A 13 -14.29 -7.98 -13.08
C TYR A 13 -15.33 -8.29 -14.17
N THR A 14 -15.52 -7.35 -15.08
CA THR A 14 -16.47 -7.48 -16.19
C THR A 14 -15.69 -7.81 -17.46
N VAL A 15 -16.05 -8.92 -18.11
CA VAL A 15 -15.48 -9.30 -19.40
C VAL A 15 -16.47 -9.03 -20.52
N LEU A 16 -16.00 -8.42 -21.61
CA LEU A 16 -16.80 -8.24 -22.81
C LEU A 16 -16.74 -9.50 -23.66
N VAL A 17 -17.88 -10.16 -23.87
CA VAL A 17 -17.98 -11.26 -24.84
C VAL A 17 -17.76 -10.70 -26.25
N THR A 18 -16.85 -11.28 -27.01
CA THR A 18 -16.52 -10.83 -28.36
C THR A 18 -17.77 -10.87 -29.26
N ALA A 19 -17.98 -9.79 -30.02
CA ALA A 19 -19.10 -9.69 -30.96
C ALA A 19 -19.08 -10.85 -31.96
N GLY A 20 -20.23 -11.51 -32.16
CA GLY A 20 -20.38 -12.67 -33.05
C GLY A 20 -20.20 -14.03 -32.38
N THR A 21 -19.89 -14.09 -31.08
CA THR A 21 -19.88 -15.36 -30.32
C THR A 21 -21.28 -15.98 -30.31
N ALA A 22 -21.40 -17.24 -30.72
CA ALA A 22 -22.69 -17.92 -30.87
C ALA A 22 -23.39 -18.14 -29.52
N ALA A 23 -24.73 -18.10 -29.52
CA ALA A 23 -25.49 -18.37 -28.31
C ALA A 23 -25.36 -19.84 -27.87
N GLY A 24 -25.29 -20.07 -26.56
CA GLY A 24 -25.02 -21.37 -25.95
C GLY A 24 -23.55 -21.77 -25.92
N THR A 25 -22.63 -20.88 -26.31
CA THR A 25 -21.19 -21.07 -26.09
C THR A 25 -20.90 -20.98 -24.60
N ALA A 26 -20.34 -22.05 -24.01
CA ALA A 26 -19.93 -22.05 -22.62
C ALA A 26 -18.77 -21.08 -22.39
N ILE A 27 -18.92 -20.24 -21.37
CA ILE A 27 -17.89 -19.35 -20.85
C ILE A 27 -17.62 -19.77 -19.41
N ASN A 28 -16.45 -20.36 -19.20
CA ASN A 28 -16.00 -20.77 -17.88
C ASN A 28 -14.92 -19.80 -17.44
N GLN A 29 -15.04 -19.31 -16.21
CA GLN A 29 -13.93 -18.66 -15.54
C GLN A 29 -13.58 -19.40 -14.27
N THR A 30 -12.31 -19.79 -14.20
CA THR A 30 -11.72 -20.40 -13.03
C THR A 30 -10.89 -19.34 -12.32
N ALA A 31 -11.29 -19.00 -11.09
CA ALA A 31 -10.43 -18.31 -10.15
C ALA A 31 -9.64 -19.35 -9.37
N SER A 32 -8.36 -19.08 -9.17
CA SER A 32 -7.51 -19.85 -8.27
C SER A 32 -6.81 -18.89 -7.33
N VAL A 33 -6.81 -19.22 -6.05
CA VAL A 33 -6.06 -18.51 -5.03
C VAL A 33 -4.88 -19.37 -4.62
N SER A 34 -3.74 -18.74 -4.35
CA SER A 34 -2.57 -19.41 -3.83
C SER A 34 -1.98 -18.55 -2.73
N SER A 35 -1.62 -19.17 -1.62
CA SER A 35 -0.96 -18.51 -0.50
C SER A 35 0.52 -18.89 -0.46
N ALA A 36 1.36 -17.96 0.02
CA ALA A 36 2.76 -18.24 0.33
C ALA A 36 2.91 -19.07 1.63
N ILE A 37 1.83 -19.19 2.41
CA ILE A 37 1.71 -20.08 3.57
C ILE A 37 0.98 -21.34 3.14
N THR A 38 1.46 -22.51 3.59
CA THR A 38 0.87 -23.81 3.25
C THR A 38 -0.61 -23.84 3.61
N ASP A 39 -1.46 -23.89 2.59
CA ASP A 39 -2.88 -24.14 2.76
C ASP A 39 -3.12 -25.62 3.12
N PRO A 40 -3.64 -25.91 4.33
CA PRO A 40 -3.87 -27.28 4.77
C PRO A 40 -4.89 -28.04 3.91
N ASN A 41 -5.74 -27.32 3.16
CA ASN A 41 -6.73 -27.88 2.25
C ASN A 41 -6.63 -27.28 0.85
N SER A 42 -5.49 -27.49 0.18
CA SER A 42 -5.28 -27.03 -1.21
C SER A 42 -6.37 -27.41 -2.24
N SER A 43 -7.28 -28.33 -1.95
CA SER A 43 -8.39 -28.70 -2.84
C SER A 43 -9.48 -27.63 -2.95
N ASN A 44 -9.57 -26.70 -2.00
CA ASN A 44 -10.57 -25.61 -1.99
C ASN A 44 -10.07 -24.30 -2.64
N ASN A 45 -8.84 -24.30 -3.15
CA ASN A 45 -8.17 -23.11 -3.67
C ASN A 45 -8.55 -22.72 -5.10
N SER A 46 -9.58 -23.35 -5.66
CA SER A 46 -10.10 -23.00 -6.96
C SER A 46 -11.62 -23.03 -6.97
N ALA A 47 -12.21 -22.04 -7.62
CA ALA A 47 -13.64 -21.98 -7.91
C ALA A 47 -13.83 -21.67 -9.39
N THR A 48 -14.76 -22.38 -10.04
CA THR A 48 -15.12 -22.11 -11.44
C THR A 48 -16.55 -21.63 -11.52
N ALA A 49 -16.74 -20.41 -12.03
CA ALA A 49 -18.04 -19.93 -12.49
C ALA A 49 -18.20 -20.36 -13.95
N SER A 50 -19.34 -20.98 -14.27
CA SER A 50 -19.68 -21.38 -15.64
C SER A 50 -20.97 -20.67 -16.04
N ASP A 51 -20.98 -20.11 -17.24
CA ASP A 51 -22.13 -19.44 -17.84
C ASP A 51 -22.15 -19.71 -19.35
N VAL A 52 -23.17 -19.22 -20.07
CA VAL A 52 -23.29 -19.37 -21.52
C VAL A 52 -23.62 -18.03 -22.18
N VAL A 53 -23.10 -17.83 -23.40
CA VAL A 53 -23.40 -16.63 -24.18
C VAL A 53 -24.88 -16.65 -24.61
N ALA A 54 -25.61 -15.57 -24.34
CA ALA A 54 -27.00 -15.37 -24.76
C ALA A 54 -27.13 -14.23 -25.77
N THR A 55 -28.10 -14.31 -26.69
CA THR A 55 -28.52 -13.15 -27.50
C THR A 55 -29.47 -12.24 -26.73
N ALA A 56 -29.65 -10.99 -27.19
CA ALA A 56 -30.57 -10.03 -26.58
C ALA A 56 -32.06 -10.45 -26.58
N ALA A 57 -32.42 -11.57 -27.23
CA ALA A 57 -33.78 -12.12 -27.26
C ALA A 57 -33.95 -13.37 -26.37
N GLN A 58 -32.87 -13.86 -25.75
CA GLN A 58 -32.87 -15.09 -24.97
C GLN A 58 -32.87 -14.83 -23.47
N ALA A 59 -33.56 -15.68 -22.73
CA ALA A 59 -33.60 -15.68 -21.28
C ALA A 59 -32.60 -16.67 -20.68
N ASP A 60 -32.14 -16.37 -19.47
CA ASP A 60 -31.29 -17.23 -18.65
C ASP A 60 -31.98 -17.37 -17.29
N LEU A 61 -32.39 -18.60 -16.96
CA LEU A 61 -33.12 -18.91 -15.74
C LEU A 61 -32.21 -19.63 -14.76
N VAL A 62 -31.98 -19.04 -13.60
CA VAL A 62 -31.19 -19.63 -12.52
C VAL A 62 -32.13 -20.20 -11.47
N VAL A 63 -31.86 -21.43 -10.99
CA VAL A 63 -32.62 -22.07 -9.91
C VAL A 63 -31.75 -22.22 -8.67
N THR A 64 -32.32 -21.96 -7.50
CA THR A 64 -31.75 -22.33 -6.19
C THR A 64 -32.72 -23.21 -5.42
N ASN A 65 -32.21 -24.11 -4.58
CA ASN A 65 -33.01 -25.03 -3.76
C ASN A 65 -32.36 -25.18 -2.38
N ALA A 66 -33.11 -24.91 -1.31
CA ALA A 66 -32.64 -25.04 0.06
C ALA A 66 -33.68 -25.81 0.89
N ALA A 67 -33.21 -26.81 1.64
CA ALA A 67 -34.06 -27.62 2.50
C ALA A 67 -33.95 -27.17 3.96
N SER A 68 -35.06 -27.16 4.68
CA SER A 68 -35.11 -26.93 6.12
C SER A 68 -36.15 -27.85 6.79
N PRO A 69 -35.77 -28.61 7.83
CA PRO A 69 -34.40 -28.81 8.31
C PRO A 69 -33.56 -29.68 7.34
N THR A 70 -32.23 -29.64 7.46
CA THR A 70 -31.29 -30.47 6.67
C THR A 70 -31.12 -31.89 7.23
N SER A 71 -31.56 -32.11 8.47
CA SER A 71 -31.76 -33.44 9.06
C SER A 71 -33.16 -33.55 9.64
N VAL A 72 -33.87 -34.64 9.32
CA VAL A 72 -35.29 -34.80 9.63
C VAL A 72 -35.62 -36.21 10.10
N ALA A 73 -36.54 -36.36 11.04
CA ALA A 73 -37.05 -37.66 11.44
C ALA A 73 -37.94 -38.28 10.35
N ALA A 74 -37.93 -39.62 10.24
CA ALA A 74 -38.91 -40.33 9.43
C ALA A 74 -40.35 -40.00 9.89
N GLY A 75 -41.23 -39.69 8.94
CA GLY A 75 -42.61 -39.25 9.23
C GLY A 75 -42.77 -37.73 9.39
N SER A 76 -41.69 -36.96 9.44
CA SER A 76 -41.74 -35.49 9.57
C SER A 76 -41.65 -34.79 8.21
N ASN A 77 -42.08 -33.52 8.20
CA ASN A 77 -42.05 -32.67 7.00
C ASN A 77 -40.69 -32.01 6.81
N VAL A 78 -40.28 -31.88 5.56
CA VAL A 78 -39.19 -31.04 5.08
C VAL A 78 -39.79 -29.95 4.22
N THR A 79 -39.37 -28.71 4.45
CA THR A 79 -39.73 -27.57 3.60
C THR A 79 -38.56 -27.24 2.69
N TYR A 80 -38.80 -27.23 1.38
CA TYR A 80 -37.86 -26.78 0.37
C TYR A 80 -38.27 -25.38 -0.11
N THR A 81 -37.34 -24.43 0.00
CA THR A 81 -37.48 -23.08 -0.55
C THR A 81 -36.72 -23.04 -1.87
N GLN A 82 -37.46 -22.96 -2.97
CA GLN A 82 -36.93 -23.06 -4.33
C GLN A 82 -37.17 -21.75 -5.06
N THR A 83 -36.13 -21.15 -5.65
CA THR A 83 -36.27 -19.86 -6.34
C THR A 83 -35.84 -19.96 -7.79
N VAL A 84 -36.65 -19.40 -8.69
CA VAL A 84 -36.33 -19.22 -10.12
C VAL A 84 -36.09 -17.73 -10.36
N THR A 85 -34.95 -17.39 -10.96
CA THR A 85 -34.60 -16.00 -11.29
C THR A 85 -34.27 -15.87 -12.77
N ASN A 86 -34.83 -14.89 -13.47
CA ASN A 86 -34.38 -14.57 -14.83
C ASN A 86 -33.18 -13.61 -14.77
N LYS A 87 -31.96 -14.11 -15.04
CA LYS A 87 -30.72 -13.33 -15.11
C LYS A 87 -30.32 -12.97 -16.54
N GLY A 88 -31.09 -13.42 -17.53
CA GLY A 88 -30.79 -13.18 -18.94
C GLY A 88 -31.07 -11.75 -19.39
N PRO A 89 -30.54 -11.38 -20.57
CA PRO A 89 -30.76 -10.05 -21.16
C PRO A 89 -32.19 -9.81 -21.66
N ALA A 90 -33.01 -10.87 -21.77
CA ALA A 90 -34.41 -10.79 -22.21
C ALA A 90 -35.39 -11.40 -21.20
N THR A 91 -36.63 -10.93 -21.26
CA THR A 91 -37.76 -11.51 -20.52
C THR A 91 -37.98 -12.98 -20.91
N ALA A 92 -38.23 -13.86 -19.93
CA ALA A 92 -38.51 -15.27 -20.17
C ALA A 92 -39.98 -15.49 -20.51
N SER A 93 -40.24 -16.01 -21.72
CA SER A 93 -41.59 -16.29 -22.22
C SER A 93 -41.97 -17.75 -21.99
N GLY A 94 -43.16 -17.99 -21.42
CA GLY A 94 -43.64 -19.35 -21.14
C GLY A 94 -42.77 -20.09 -20.11
N ALA A 95 -42.34 -19.39 -19.05
CA ALA A 95 -41.51 -19.98 -18.02
C ALA A 95 -42.25 -21.14 -17.31
N SER A 96 -41.57 -22.28 -17.16
CA SER A 96 -42.09 -23.48 -16.54
C SER A 96 -41.10 -24.01 -15.50
N PHE A 97 -41.62 -24.41 -14.35
CA PHE A 97 -40.91 -24.99 -13.22
C PHE A 97 -41.36 -26.44 -13.03
N THR A 98 -40.42 -27.36 -12.94
CA THR A 98 -40.67 -28.79 -12.87
C THR A 98 -39.78 -29.50 -11.86
N GLN A 99 -40.33 -30.46 -11.14
CA GLN A 99 -39.59 -31.39 -10.29
C GLN A 99 -40.34 -32.71 -10.12
N VAL A 100 -39.68 -33.73 -9.57
CA VAL A 100 -40.31 -35.00 -9.20
C VAL A 100 -40.12 -35.19 -7.71
N THR A 101 -41.17 -35.59 -6.99
CA THR A 101 -41.05 -35.91 -5.56
C THR A 101 -39.96 -36.98 -5.35
N PRO A 102 -38.92 -36.72 -4.56
CA PRO A 102 -37.83 -37.66 -4.34
C PRO A 102 -38.31 -39.00 -3.74
N PRO A 103 -37.59 -40.11 -4.01
CA PRO A 103 -37.82 -41.36 -3.30
C PRO A 103 -37.83 -41.18 -1.78
N ASN A 104 -38.60 -42.03 -1.08
CA ASN A 104 -38.78 -41.98 0.38
C ASN A 104 -39.51 -40.73 0.92
N THR A 105 -40.13 -39.93 0.03
CA THR A 105 -41.00 -38.83 0.45
C THR A 105 -42.41 -38.99 -0.12
N ASN A 106 -43.37 -38.29 0.48
CA ASN A 106 -44.70 -38.08 -0.06
C ASN A 106 -45.05 -36.59 -0.10
N PHE A 107 -45.82 -36.20 -1.12
CA PHE A 107 -46.20 -34.82 -1.36
C PHE A 107 -47.17 -34.30 -0.29
N ARG A 108 -46.92 -33.11 0.27
CA ARG A 108 -47.85 -32.45 1.20
C ARG A 108 -48.47 -31.19 0.62
N SER A 109 -47.66 -30.25 0.19
CA SER A 109 -48.15 -29.02 -0.44
C SER A 109 -47.06 -28.38 -1.30
N ILE A 110 -47.49 -27.55 -2.23
CA ILE A 110 -46.64 -26.55 -2.87
C ILE A 110 -47.38 -25.23 -2.91
N THR A 111 -46.71 -24.16 -2.47
CA THR A 111 -47.23 -22.79 -2.59
C THR A 111 -46.47 -22.11 -3.73
N PRO A 112 -47.10 -21.86 -4.89
CA PRO A 112 -46.48 -21.08 -5.95
C PRO A 112 -46.49 -19.58 -5.61
N PRO A 113 -45.54 -18.80 -6.15
CA PRO A 113 -45.55 -17.35 -6.03
C PRO A 113 -46.68 -16.71 -6.85
N ALA A 114 -46.96 -15.42 -6.59
CA ALA A 114 -47.93 -14.67 -7.39
C ALA A 114 -47.55 -14.68 -8.89
N GLY A 115 -48.54 -14.89 -9.76
CA GLY A 115 -48.30 -15.02 -11.20
C GLY A 115 -47.83 -16.39 -11.66
N TRP A 116 -47.88 -17.42 -10.80
CA TRP A 116 -47.60 -18.81 -11.16
C TRP A 116 -48.75 -19.73 -10.77
N THR A 117 -48.99 -20.76 -11.58
CA THR A 117 -50.01 -21.77 -11.32
C THR A 117 -49.41 -23.17 -11.48
N CYS A 118 -49.56 -24.01 -10.45
CA CYS A 118 -49.15 -25.42 -10.50
C CYS A 118 -50.27 -26.27 -11.08
N GLY A 119 -50.23 -26.52 -12.39
CA GLY A 119 -51.24 -27.28 -13.12
C GLY A 119 -51.14 -28.79 -12.97
N THR A 120 -50.01 -29.29 -12.45
CA THR A 120 -49.81 -30.73 -12.17
C THR A 120 -49.13 -30.86 -10.82
N THR A 121 -49.81 -31.48 -9.86
CA THR A 121 -49.28 -31.82 -8.53
C THR A 121 -49.78 -33.21 -8.13
N PRO A 122 -48.97 -34.04 -7.45
CA PRO A 122 -49.47 -35.27 -6.85
C PRO A 122 -50.60 -34.99 -5.85
N ALA A 123 -51.47 -35.96 -5.59
CA ALA A 123 -52.39 -35.88 -4.46
C ALA A 123 -51.58 -35.88 -3.14
N VAL A 124 -52.12 -35.26 -2.08
CA VAL A 124 -51.50 -35.27 -0.75
C VAL A 124 -51.27 -36.71 -0.30
N GLY A 125 -50.04 -37.06 0.06
CA GLY A 125 -49.60 -38.42 0.40
C GLY A 125 -49.13 -39.26 -0.80
N GLY A 126 -49.25 -38.77 -2.03
CA GLY A 126 -48.77 -39.42 -3.26
C GLY A 126 -47.35 -39.02 -3.66
N THR A 127 -46.87 -39.59 -4.76
CA THR A 127 -45.61 -39.24 -5.44
C THR A 127 -45.88 -38.90 -6.90
N GLY A 128 -44.98 -38.14 -7.53
CA GLY A 128 -45.06 -37.82 -8.95
C GLY A 128 -44.43 -36.49 -9.32
N THR A 129 -44.66 -36.08 -10.56
CA THR A 129 -44.15 -34.82 -11.12
C THR A 129 -44.99 -33.64 -10.64
N ILE A 130 -44.31 -32.56 -10.28
CA ILE A 130 -44.88 -31.24 -10.02
C ILE A 130 -44.50 -30.34 -11.19
N THR A 131 -45.48 -29.67 -11.78
CA THR A 131 -45.27 -28.71 -12.88
C THR A 131 -46.06 -27.44 -12.63
N CYS A 132 -45.34 -26.32 -12.59
CA CYS A 132 -45.89 -24.99 -12.41
C CYS A 132 -45.49 -24.09 -13.57
N ASN A 133 -46.47 -23.37 -14.13
CA ASN A 133 -46.25 -22.47 -15.26
C ASN A 133 -46.54 -21.04 -14.84
N ALA A 134 -45.73 -20.10 -15.32
CA ALA A 134 -45.99 -18.68 -15.15
C ALA A 134 -47.21 -18.27 -15.97
N THR A 135 -48.07 -17.42 -15.40
CA THR A 135 -49.26 -16.89 -16.09
C THR A 135 -48.94 -15.70 -16.99
N GLY A 136 -47.72 -15.17 -16.88
CA GLY A 136 -47.16 -14.10 -17.73
C GLY A 136 -45.66 -14.30 -17.91
N ALA A 137 -45.02 -13.39 -18.65
CA ALA A 137 -43.59 -13.45 -18.89
C ALA A 137 -42.78 -13.02 -17.64
N LEU A 138 -41.71 -13.72 -17.30
CA LEU A 138 -40.86 -13.39 -16.15
C LEU A 138 -39.82 -12.35 -16.57
N ALA A 139 -39.99 -11.12 -16.07
CA ALA A 139 -39.10 -9.99 -16.40
C ALA A 139 -37.66 -10.22 -15.93
N VAL A 140 -36.71 -9.53 -16.58
CA VAL A 140 -35.29 -9.57 -16.22
C VAL A 140 -35.10 -9.16 -14.74
N ASN A 141 -34.23 -9.88 -14.04
CA ASN A 141 -33.97 -9.79 -12.60
C ASN A 141 -35.17 -10.07 -11.67
N SER A 142 -36.32 -10.47 -12.20
CA SER A 142 -37.47 -10.89 -11.38
C SER A 142 -37.29 -12.32 -10.87
N THR A 143 -37.78 -12.57 -9.66
CA THR A 143 -37.71 -13.86 -8.97
C THR A 143 -39.10 -14.43 -8.72
N GLY A 144 -39.19 -15.76 -8.72
CA GLY A 144 -40.36 -16.49 -8.23
C GLY A 144 -39.92 -17.55 -7.22
N THR A 145 -40.46 -17.50 -6.01
CA THR A 145 -40.12 -18.43 -4.93
C THR A 145 -41.27 -19.42 -4.67
N PHE A 146 -40.97 -20.71 -4.76
CA PHE A 146 -41.85 -21.82 -4.46
C PHE A 146 -41.50 -22.39 -3.08
N THR A 147 -42.52 -22.68 -2.30
CA THR A 147 -42.37 -23.38 -1.02
C THR A 147 -42.99 -24.76 -1.15
N LEU A 148 -42.15 -25.79 -1.28
CA LEU A 148 -42.55 -27.19 -1.35
C LEU A 148 -42.46 -27.83 0.03
N VAL A 149 -43.50 -28.52 0.46
CA VAL A 149 -43.48 -29.35 1.66
C VAL A 149 -43.62 -30.81 1.26
N LEU A 150 -42.62 -31.61 1.62
CA LEU A 150 -42.62 -33.07 1.48
C LEU A 150 -42.57 -33.70 2.86
N GLN A 151 -43.21 -34.85 3.06
CA GLN A 151 -43.03 -35.64 4.28
C GLN A 151 -42.14 -36.82 3.98
N VAL A 152 -41.14 -37.07 4.83
CA VAL A 152 -40.36 -38.31 4.78
C VAL A 152 -41.24 -39.48 5.19
N ASN A 153 -41.18 -40.59 4.45
CA ASN A 153 -41.97 -41.78 4.75
C ASN A 153 -41.57 -42.35 6.13
N ALA A 154 -42.56 -42.73 6.94
CA ALA A 154 -42.37 -43.16 8.34
C ALA A 154 -41.47 -44.39 8.52
N GLY A 155 -41.21 -45.17 7.46
CA GLY A 155 -40.31 -46.34 7.48
C GLY A 155 -38.93 -46.09 6.89
N THR A 156 -38.56 -44.85 6.57
CA THR A 156 -37.26 -44.54 5.96
C THR A 156 -36.15 -44.70 7.00
N PRO A 157 -35.12 -45.53 6.75
CA PRO A 157 -34.04 -45.75 7.72
C PRO A 157 -33.24 -44.48 8.02
N SER A 158 -32.76 -44.33 9.26
CA SER A 158 -31.79 -43.31 9.63
C SER A 158 -30.51 -43.43 8.79
N GLY A 159 -29.92 -42.29 8.41
CA GLY A 159 -28.78 -42.20 7.50
C GLY A 159 -29.15 -42.18 6.00
N THR A 160 -30.43 -42.26 5.65
CA THR A 160 -30.87 -42.16 4.24
C THR A 160 -30.74 -40.72 3.74
N ASN A 161 -30.05 -40.51 2.62
CA ASN A 161 -30.03 -39.22 1.93
C ASN A 161 -31.24 -39.08 1.00
N ILE A 162 -31.98 -37.98 1.11
CA ILE A 162 -33.11 -37.61 0.26
C ILE A 162 -32.71 -36.37 -0.52
N THR A 163 -32.52 -36.51 -1.82
CA THR A 163 -32.13 -35.41 -2.71
C THR A 163 -33.33 -34.93 -3.53
N ASP A 164 -33.77 -33.71 -3.28
CA ASP A 164 -34.76 -32.99 -4.08
C ASP A 164 -34.08 -32.21 -5.20
N THR A 165 -34.66 -32.22 -6.40
CA THR A 165 -34.08 -31.55 -7.59
C THR A 165 -35.17 -30.83 -8.37
N ALA A 166 -34.99 -29.52 -8.52
CA ALA A 166 -35.91 -28.62 -9.21
C ALA A 166 -35.28 -28.07 -10.48
N THR A 167 -36.06 -27.90 -11.55
CA THR A 167 -35.60 -27.41 -12.87
C THR A 167 -36.56 -26.36 -13.42
N ALA A 168 -36.03 -25.32 -14.06
CA ALA A 168 -36.80 -24.30 -14.77
C ALA A 168 -36.46 -24.26 -16.28
N THR A 169 -37.46 -23.94 -17.10
CA THR A 169 -37.33 -23.80 -18.56
C THR A 169 -38.15 -22.61 -19.07
N ALA A 170 -37.86 -22.15 -20.30
CA ALA A 170 -38.67 -21.16 -21.01
C ALA A 170 -38.59 -21.39 -22.52
N THR A 171 -39.54 -20.85 -23.29
CA THR A 171 -39.57 -21.02 -24.76
C THR A 171 -38.42 -20.34 -25.49
N ASN A 172 -37.89 -19.25 -24.92
CA ASN A 172 -36.74 -18.51 -25.42
C ASN A 172 -35.49 -18.68 -24.53
N ILE A 173 -35.35 -19.82 -23.83
CA ILE A 173 -34.18 -20.10 -23.00
C ILE A 173 -32.91 -20.20 -23.85
N VAL A 174 -31.79 -19.72 -23.32
CA VAL A 174 -30.49 -19.89 -23.97
C VAL A 174 -30.12 -21.38 -24.07
N PRO A 175 -29.55 -21.86 -25.20
CA PRO A 175 -29.10 -23.25 -25.32
C PRO A 175 -27.97 -23.61 -24.34
N ASN A 176 -27.88 -24.89 -23.98
CA ASN A 176 -26.82 -25.44 -23.11
C ASN A 176 -26.75 -24.85 -21.68
N LEU A 177 -27.84 -24.24 -21.21
CA LEU A 177 -27.89 -23.73 -19.85
C LEU A 177 -27.85 -24.86 -18.81
N THR A 178 -27.03 -24.71 -17.76
CA THR A 178 -26.84 -25.73 -16.70
C THR A 178 -27.21 -25.25 -15.30
N ASN A 179 -27.38 -23.94 -15.11
CA ASN A 179 -27.73 -23.31 -13.83
C ASN A 179 -29.26 -23.26 -13.58
N ASN A 180 -30.04 -23.79 -14.51
CA ASN A 180 -31.50 -23.84 -14.47
C ASN A 180 -32.03 -25.06 -13.70
N THR A 181 -31.15 -25.78 -13.01
CA THR A 181 -31.47 -26.92 -12.14
C THR A 181 -30.71 -26.79 -10.82
N ALA A 182 -31.35 -27.08 -9.69
CA ALA A 182 -30.70 -27.12 -8.38
C ALA A 182 -31.22 -28.24 -7.49
N SER A 183 -30.32 -28.80 -6.68
CA SER A 183 -30.62 -29.91 -5.76
C SER A 183 -30.33 -29.56 -4.30
N ALA A 184 -31.15 -30.06 -3.39
CA ALA A 184 -30.93 -30.00 -1.94
C ALA A 184 -31.05 -31.41 -1.34
N THR A 185 -30.12 -31.79 -0.46
CA THR A 185 -30.13 -33.11 0.19
C THR A 185 -30.44 -32.99 1.67
N VAL A 186 -31.37 -33.83 2.14
CA VAL A 186 -31.72 -33.98 3.56
C VAL A 186 -31.36 -35.37 4.03
N VAL A 187 -30.76 -35.48 5.22
CA VAL A 187 -30.47 -36.77 5.85
C VAL A 187 -31.64 -37.14 6.76
N VAL A 188 -32.11 -38.39 6.66
CA VAL A 188 -33.07 -38.91 7.63
C VAL A 188 -32.31 -39.21 8.92
N GLY A 189 -32.56 -38.44 9.97
CA GLY A 189 -31.93 -38.62 11.28
C GLY A 189 -32.78 -39.48 12.21
N ASN A 190 -32.16 -40.01 13.26
CA ASN A 190 -32.88 -40.61 14.37
C ASN A 190 -33.66 -39.50 15.11
N ALA A 191 -34.96 -39.69 15.33
CA ALA A 191 -35.83 -38.66 15.93
C ALA A 191 -35.38 -38.21 17.35
N ASN A 192 -34.49 -38.97 18.00
CA ASN A 192 -33.95 -38.68 19.33
C ASN A 192 -32.46 -38.27 19.32
N SER A 193 -31.83 -38.07 18.16
CA SER A 193 -30.43 -37.62 18.05
C SER A 193 -30.33 -36.12 17.73
N ALA A 194 -29.33 -35.44 18.29
CA ALA A 194 -28.93 -34.08 17.93
C ALA A 194 -27.50 -34.12 17.37
N ASP A 195 -27.16 -33.30 16.38
CA ASP A 195 -25.84 -33.25 15.74
C ASP A 195 -25.25 -31.87 16.05
N MET A 196 -24.32 -31.80 16.98
CA MET A 196 -23.68 -30.55 17.34
C MET A 196 -22.51 -30.28 16.38
N ALA A 197 -22.21 -29.00 16.16
CA ALA A 197 -21.06 -28.60 15.37
C ALA A 197 -20.45 -27.34 15.97
N ILE A 198 -19.13 -27.22 15.92
CA ILE A 198 -18.41 -26.02 16.36
C ILE A 198 -17.37 -25.59 15.33
N VAL A 199 -17.26 -24.28 15.12
CA VAL A 199 -16.20 -23.65 14.33
C VAL A 199 -15.52 -22.60 15.20
N LYS A 200 -14.19 -22.58 15.21
CA LYS A 200 -13.36 -21.68 16.00
C LYS A 200 -12.42 -20.90 15.09
N THR A 201 -12.31 -19.59 15.32
CA THR A 201 -11.35 -18.68 14.67
C THR A 201 -10.67 -17.80 15.73
N ALA A 202 -9.55 -17.14 15.40
CA ALA A 202 -8.95 -16.11 16.26
C ALA A 202 -8.41 -14.90 15.47
N THR A 203 -8.21 -13.78 16.16
CA THR A 203 -7.64 -12.54 15.62
C THR A 203 -6.97 -11.71 16.73
N PRO A 204 -5.82 -11.04 16.47
CA PRO A 204 -5.03 -11.02 15.22
C PRO A 204 -4.13 -12.27 15.05
N ASN A 205 -3.65 -12.53 13.83
CA ASN A 205 -2.64 -13.56 13.51
C ASN A 205 -1.66 -13.05 12.42
N PRO A 206 -0.36 -12.88 12.71
CA PRO A 206 0.30 -13.10 13.99
C PRO A 206 -0.19 -12.13 15.09
N VAL A 207 -0.07 -12.55 16.34
CA VAL A 207 -0.32 -11.74 17.54
C VAL A 207 1.00 -11.46 18.25
N THR A 208 1.21 -10.24 18.76
CA THR A 208 2.42 -9.94 19.53
C THR A 208 2.26 -10.43 20.96
N GLU A 209 3.31 -11.04 21.52
CA GLU A 209 3.38 -11.38 22.94
C GLU A 209 2.98 -10.16 23.79
N GLY A 210 2.08 -10.36 24.75
CA GLY A 210 1.58 -9.32 25.64
C GLY A 210 0.38 -8.52 25.11
N THR A 211 -0.07 -8.75 23.88
CA THR A 211 -1.23 -8.04 23.27
C THR A 211 -2.52 -8.89 23.25
N PRO A 212 -3.72 -8.29 23.13
CA PRO A 212 -4.96 -9.06 23.16
C PRO A 212 -5.13 -10.00 21.95
N LEU A 213 -5.55 -11.25 22.22
CA LEU A 213 -5.93 -12.27 21.25
C LEU A 213 -7.39 -12.69 21.49
N ILE A 214 -8.24 -12.58 20.47
CA ILE A 214 -9.67 -12.89 20.54
C ILE A 214 -9.95 -14.20 19.81
N TYR A 215 -10.56 -15.18 20.49
CA TYR A 215 -11.15 -16.35 19.86
C TYR A 215 -12.66 -16.18 19.68
N SER A 216 -13.19 -16.56 18.52
CA SER A 216 -14.63 -16.58 18.21
C SER A 216 -15.07 -18.01 17.89
N LEU A 217 -16.11 -18.50 18.58
CA LEU A 217 -16.64 -19.85 18.42
C LEU A 217 -18.11 -19.76 17.99
N ALA A 218 -18.48 -20.48 16.92
CA ALA A 218 -19.85 -20.62 16.45
C ALA A 218 -20.32 -22.06 16.63
N VAL A 219 -21.42 -22.26 17.36
CA VAL A 219 -21.99 -23.57 17.71
C VAL A 219 -23.34 -23.74 17.04
N THR A 220 -23.61 -24.88 16.41
CA THR A 220 -24.87 -25.18 15.69
C THR A 220 -25.40 -26.56 16.05
N ASN A 221 -26.73 -26.73 16.10
CA ASN A 221 -27.38 -28.06 16.16
C ASN A 221 -28.00 -28.42 14.79
N ASN A 222 -27.39 -29.34 14.06
CA ASN A 222 -27.80 -29.87 12.76
C ASN A 222 -28.77 -31.07 12.85
N GLY A 223 -29.02 -31.59 14.06
CA GLY A 223 -29.79 -32.81 14.25
C GLY A 223 -31.30 -32.55 14.32
N PRO A 224 -32.13 -33.58 14.07
CA PRO A 224 -33.58 -33.42 14.04
C PRO A 224 -34.19 -33.16 15.42
N ALA A 225 -33.51 -33.54 16.51
CA ALA A 225 -33.92 -33.30 17.89
C ALA A 225 -33.24 -32.05 18.48
N SER A 226 -33.89 -31.43 19.49
CA SER A 226 -33.22 -30.43 20.32
C SER A 226 -32.10 -31.07 21.14
N ALA A 227 -30.97 -30.37 21.24
CA ALA A 227 -29.85 -30.73 22.10
C ALA A 227 -30.06 -30.14 23.51
N THR A 228 -29.96 -30.92 24.57
CA THR A 228 -30.03 -30.47 25.97
C THR A 228 -28.67 -30.57 26.64
N ASN A 229 -28.48 -29.77 27.70
CA ASN A 229 -27.22 -29.65 28.42
C ASN A 229 -26.01 -29.38 27.52
N VAL A 230 -26.23 -28.56 26.48
CA VAL A 230 -25.16 -28.20 25.55
C VAL A 230 -24.06 -27.46 26.29
N THR A 231 -22.86 -28.05 26.26
CA THR A 231 -21.69 -27.56 26.96
C THR A 231 -20.54 -27.42 25.98
N VAL A 232 -19.95 -26.22 25.92
CA VAL A 232 -18.70 -25.97 25.19
C VAL A 232 -17.56 -25.91 26.19
N THR A 233 -16.47 -26.61 25.88
CA THR A 233 -15.23 -26.60 26.65
C THR A 233 -14.07 -26.20 25.74
N ASP A 234 -13.34 -25.17 26.14
CA ASP A 234 -12.18 -24.62 25.44
C ASP A 234 -10.99 -24.59 26.40
N THR A 235 -9.98 -25.42 26.13
CA THR A 235 -8.77 -25.49 26.96
C THR A 235 -7.72 -24.56 26.37
N LEU A 236 -7.53 -23.42 27.02
CA LEU A 236 -6.60 -22.40 26.59
C LEU A 236 -5.15 -22.91 26.70
N PRO A 237 -4.28 -22.62 25.71
CA PRO A 237 -2.86 -22.91 25.79
C PRO A 237 -2.21 -22.35 27.06
N SER A 238 -1.22 -23.05 27.63
CA SER A 238 -0.53 -22.57 28.85
C SER A 238 0.24 -21.26 28.65
N SER A 239 0.53 -20.90 27.41
CA SER A 239 1.15 -19.63 27.02
C SER A 239 0.15 -18.50 26.81
N VAL A 240 -1.16 -18.68 27.07
CA VAL A 240 -2.13 -17.57 27.03
C VAL A 240 -2.78 -17.33 28.40
N THR A 241 -3.02 -16.05 28.72
CA THR A 241 -3.73 -15.59 29.91
C THR A 241 -5.16 -15.22 29.53
N TYR A 242 -6.15 -15.77 30.21
CA TYR A 242 -7.56 -15.42 30.01
C TYR A 242 -7.88 -14.02 30.56
N LEU A 243 -8.70 -13.26 29.83
CA LEU A 243 -9.25 -11.97 30.28
C LEU A 243 -10.77 -12.04 30.50
N SER A 244 -11.53 -12.41 29.48
CA SER A 244 -12.99 -12.42 29.54
C SER A 244 -13.62 -13.35 28.50
N SER A 245 -14.91 -13.67 28.68
CA SER A 245 -15.71 -14.36 27.68
C SER A 245 -17.16 -13.87 27.69
N THR A 246 -17.80 -13.88 26.53
CA THR A 246 -19.22 -13.55 26.35
C THR A 246 -19.87 -14.58 25.44
N SER A 247 -21.19 -14.80 25.60
CA SER A 247 -21.97 -15.73 24.78
C SER A 247 -23.34 -15.12 24.45
N THR A 248 -23.86 -15.41 23.26
CA THR A 248 -25.24 -15.04 22.88
C THR A 248 -26.30 -15.95 23.49
N LEU A 249 -25.91 -17.11 24.01
CA LEU A 249 -26.79 -18.07 24.67
C LEU A 249 -26.09 -18.66 25.91
N GLY A 250 -26.79 -18.73 27.04
CA GLY A 250 -26.23 -19.29 28.27
C GLY A 250 -25.16 -18.42 28.92
N THR A 251 -24.32 -19.01 29.76
CA THR A 251 -23.24 -18.32 30.49
C THR A 251 -21.92 -19.05 30.36
N CYS A 252 -20.82 -18.30 30.35
CA CYS A 252 -19.46 -18.83 30.32
C CYS A 252 -18.74 -18.52 31.63
N SER A 253 -17.90 -19.44 32.09
CA SER A 253 -16.95 -19.21 33.17
C SER A 253 -15.61 -19.85 32.84
N GLU A 254 -14.53 -19.27 33.37
CA GLU A 254 -13.18 -19.81 33.24
C GLU A 254 -12.69 -20.30 34.60
N ALA A 255 -12.04 -21.47 34.61
CA ALA A 255 -11.33 -21.99 35.77
C ALA A 255 -10.13 -22.83 35.34
N GLY A 256 -8.92 -22.44 35.75
CA GLY A 256 -7.71 -23.25 35.56
C GLY A 256 -7.24 -23.37 34.12
N GLY A 257 -7.47 -22.34 33.29
CA GLY A 257 -7.16 -22.32 31.86
C GLY A 257 -8.22 -22.96 30.98
N ILE A 258 -9.39 -23.32 31.54
CA ILE A 258 -10.48 -23.97 30.81
C ILE A 258 -11.71 -23.07 30.84
N VAL A 259 -12.12 -22.59 29.67
CA VAL A 259 -13.38 -21.86 29.50
C VAL A 259 -14.50 -22.87 29.26
N THR A 260 -15.53 -22.83 30.12
CA THR A 260 -16.72 -23.69 30.03
C THR A 260 -17.95 -22.82 29.83
N CYS A 261 -18.68 -23.03 28.74
CA CYS A 261 -19.93 -22.33 28.45
C CYS A 261 -21.11 -23.31 28.50
N LEU A 262 -22.06 -23.03 29.40
CA LEU A 262 -23.30 -23.79 29.56
C LEU A 262 -24.39 -23.14 28.72
N LEU A 263 -24.61 -23.64 27.51
CA LEU A 263 -25.56 -23.07 26.54
C LEU A 263 -27.00 -23.54 26.79
N GLY A 264 -27.19 -24.60 27.57
CA GLY A 264 -28.52 -25.10 27.94
C GLY A 264 -29.16 -25.92 26.83
N THR A 265 -30.36 -25.54 26.39
CA THR A 265 -31.09 -26.26 25.32
C THR A 265 -30.97 -25.53 23.99
N MET A 266 -30.52 -26.23 22.94
CA MET A 266 -30.46 -25.73 21.57
C MET A 266 -31.46 -26.49 20.70
N ALA A 267 -32.46 -25.78 20.17
CA ALA A 267 -33.41 -26.36 19.21
C ALA A 267 -32.71 -26.82 17.93
N ASN A 268 -33.36 -27.69 17.16
CA ASN A 268 -32.94 -28.01 15.79
C ASN A 268 -32.72 -26.70 14.99
N ALA A 269 -31.60 -26.62 14.28
CA ALA A 269 -31.11 -25.45 13.53
C ALA A 269 -30.77 -24.21 14.39
N GLY A 270 -30.71 -24.34 15.72
CA GLY A 270 -30.28 -23.27 16.61
C GLY A 270 -28.77 -23.00 16.53
N THR A 271 -28.38 -21.73 16.71
CA THR A 271 -26.98 -21.28 16.71
C THR A 271 -26.63 -20.45 17.95
N ALA A 272 -25.39 -20.55 18.44
CA ALA A 272 -24.84 -19.70 19.50
C ALA A 272 -23.42 -19.25 19.15
N THR A 273 -23.05 -18.03 19.54
CA THR A 273 -21.69 -17.48 19.35
C THR A 273 -21.04 -17.13 20.67
N ILE A 274 -19.79 -17.55 20.86
CA ILE A 274 -18.98 -17.28 22.05
C ILE A 274 -17.72 -16.51 21.64
N THR A 275 -17.37 -15.48 22.40
CA THR A 275 -16.13 -14.71 22.24
C THR A 275 -15.26 -14.91 23.49
N ILE A 276 -13.99 -15.23 23.33
CA ILE A 276 -13.01 -15.41 24.41
C ILE A 276 -11.82 -14.48 24.18
N LEU A 277 -11.54 -13.57 25.11
CA LEU A 277 -10.42 -12.63 25.07
C LEU A 277 -9.26 -13.15 25.92
N THR A 278 -8.05 -13.14 25.38
CA THR A 278 -6.82 -13.65 26.00
C THR A 278 -5.60 -12.76 25.74
N ILE A 279 -4.46 -13.01 26.39
CA ILE A 279 -3.14 -12.40 26.11
C ILE A 279 -2.08 -13.51 26.01
N PRO A 280 -1.37 -13.69 24.88
CA PRO A 280 -0.26 -14.63 24.78
C PRO A 280 0.98 -14.10 25.50
N GLY A 281 1.72 -14.97 26.18
CA GLY A 281 2.85 -14.62 27.04
C GLY A 281 4.19 -15.23 26.63
N GLN A 282 4.28 -15.88 25.46
CA GLN A 282 5.53 -16.34 24.86
C GLN A 282 5.43 -16.39 23.33
N PRO A 283 6.50 -16.03 22.58
CA PRO A 283 6.57 -16.21 21.14
C PRO A 283 6.52 -17.68 20.71
N GLY A 284 6.01 -17.94 19.51
CA GLY A 284 5.86 -19.28 18.93
C GLY A 284 4.44 -19.57 18.45
N VAL A 285 4.22 -20.77 17.89
CA VAL A 285 2.88 -21.18 17.45
C VAL A 285 2.09 -21.71 18.64
N ILE A 286 0.92 -21.14 18.89
CA ILE A 286 -0.04 -21.62 19.90
C ILE A 286 -1.24 -22.24 19.19
N SER A 287 -1.74 -23.36 19.73
CA SER A 287 -2.86 -24.11 19.17
C SER A 287 -3.96 -24.21 20.22
N ASN A 288 -5.13 -23.63 19.96
CA ASN A 288 -6.26 -23.67 20.87
C ASN A 288 -7.40 -24.54 20.30
N THR A 289 -7.99 -25.41 21.12
CA THR A 289 -9.04 -26.34 20.70
C THR A 289 -10.28 -26.21 21.57
N ALA A 290 -11.43 -26.03 20.93
CA ALA A 290 -12.73 -26.04 21.57
C ALA A 290 -13.52 -27.30 21.19
N THR A 291 -14.32 -27.79 22.12
CA THR A 291 -15.20 -28.95 21.94
C THR A 291 -16.61 -28.63 22.39
N VAL A 292 -17.61 -29.24 21.76
CA VAL A 292 -19.03 -29.13 22.16
C VAL A 292 -19.61 -30.53 22.45
N THR A 293 -20.46 -30.61 23.47
CA THR A 293 -21.17 -31.83 23.87
C THR A 293 -22.62 -31.54 24.19
N ALA A 294 -23.49 -32.55 24.13
CA ALA A 294 -24.89 -32.52 24.52
C ALA A 294 -25.33 -33.90 25.03
N ASP A 295 -26.54 -34.00 25.61
CA ASP A 295 -27.06 -35.29 26.13
C ASP A 295 -27.49 -36.27 25.03
N GLN A 296 -27.96 -35.74 23.90
CA GLN A 296 -28.48 -36.54 22.80
C GLN A 296 -27.33 -37.23 22.06
N THR A 297 -27.59 -38.43 21.55
CA THR A 297 -26.60 -39.15 20.73
C THR A 297 -26.30 -38.34 19.48
N ASP A 298 -25.02 -38.02 19.28
CA ASP A 298 -24.55 -37.30 18.12
C ASP A 298 -24.12 -38.27 17.00
N PRO A 299 -24.76 -38.23 15.82
CA PRO A 299 -24.41 -39.08 14.70
C PRO A 299 -23.07 -38.70 14.04
N ASN A 300 -22.55 -37.50 14.30
CA ASN A 300 -21.28 -37.02 13.77
C ASN A 300 -20.44 -36.41 14.90
N LEU A 301 -19.47 -37.16 15.43
CA LEU A 301 -18.60 -36.60 16.47
C LEU A 301 -17.43 -35.78 15.91
N ALA A 302 -17.20 -35.80 14.59
CA ALA A 302 -16.02 -35.17 13.99
C ALA A 302 -16.13 -33.64 13.88
N ASN A 303 -17.34 -33.10 13.82
CA ASN A 303 -17.63 -31.66 13.82
C ASN A 303 -17.81 -31.07 15.23
N ASN A 304 -17.68 -31.89 16.29
CA ASN A 304 -17.77 -31.45 17.68
C ASN A 304 -16.47 -30.87 18.25
N THR A 305 -15.45 -30.70 17.41
CA THR A 305 -14.16 -30.12 17.79
C THR A 305 -13.68 -29.15 16.73
N SER A 306 -13.06 -28.04 17.15
CA SER A 306 -12.41 -27.09 16.24
C SER A 306 -11.12 -26.57 16.87
N THR A 307 -10.03 -26.70 16.12
CA THR A 307 -8.69 -26.22 16.51
C THR A 307 -8.30 -25.00 15.67
N GLN A 308 -7.68 -24.02 16.31
CA GLN A 308 -7.18 -22.81 15.68
C GLN A 308 -5.72 -22.56 16.10
N ASN A 309 -4.86 -22.25 15.13
CA ASN A 309 -3.43 -21.99 15.34
C ASN A 309 -3.10 -20.50 15.16
N GLU A 310 -2.32 -19.95 16.08
CA GLU A 310 -1.90 -18.54 16.09
C GLU A 310 -0.38 -18.44 16.19
N ILE A 311 0.22 -17.50 15.47
CA ILE A 311 1.67 -17.21 15.57
C ILE A 311 1.85 -16.07 16.57
N VAL A 312 2.53 -16.33 17.68
CA VAL A 312 2.94 -15.29 18.63
C VAL A 312 4.33 -14.78 18.26
N VAL A 313 4.47 -13.47 18.02
CA VAL A 313 5.77 -12.83 17.74
C VAL A 313 6.31 -12.12 18.97
N ALA A 314 7.63 -12.13 19.15
CA ALA A 314 8.29 -11.36 20.21
C ALA A 314 8.21 -9.86 19.90
N PRO A 315 8.08 -8.99 20.92
CA PRO A 315 8.18 -7.55 20.71
C PRO A 315 9.60 -7.16 20.28
N THR A 316 9.72 -6.25 19.32
CA THR A 316 11.00 -5.63 18.96
C THR A 316 11.46 -4.70 20.09
N ARG A 317 12.40 -5.17 20.91
CA ARG A 317 13.01 -4.36 21.98
C ARG A 317 14.14 -3.49 21.41
N ILE A 318 14.15 -2.20 21.74
CA ILE A 318 15.34 -1.39 21.46
C ILE A 318 16.51 -1.84 22.34
N THR A 319 17.70 -1.91 21.77
CA THR A 319 18.92 -2.14 22.56
C THR A 319 19.55 -0.79 22.89
N LEU A 320 19.59 -0.39 24.16
CA LEU A 320 20.32 0.82 24.57
C LEU A 320 21.83 0.57 24.52
N ARG A 321 22.55 1.46 23.82
CA ARG A 321 24.03 1.50 23.78
C ARG A 321 24.60 2.31 24.93
N SER A 322 23.96 3.42 25.27
CA SER A 322 24.32 4.23 26.42
C SER A 322 23.09 4.87 27.01
N PHE A 323 23.10 5.09 28.32
CA PHE A 323 22.16 5.95 29.02
C PHE A 323 22.94 6.63 30.14
N SER A 324 22.88 7.95 30.22
CA SER A 324 23.62 8.72 31.21
C SER A 324 22.86 9.97 31.64
N ALA A 325 23.09 10.41 32.87
CA ALA A 325 22.57 11.65 33.42
C ALA A 325 23.74 12.52 33.92
N ARG A 326 23.73 13.82 33.60
CA ARG A 326 24.80 14.77 33.95
C ARG A 326 24.24 16.08 34.47
N TYR A 327 24.95 16.73 35.39
CA TYR A 327 24.58 18.07 35.87
C TYR A 327 25.07 19.15 34.89
N GLY A 328 24.23 20.15 34.64
CA GLY A 328 24.57 21.32 33.83
C GLY A 328 23.82 22.58 34.28
N THR A 329 24.16 23.72 33.72
CA THR A 329 23.43 24.98 33.91
C THR A 329 22.84 25.45 32.59
N ASP A 330 21.58 25.89 32.58
CA ASP A 330 20.98 26.49 31.39
C ASP A 330 21.52 27.92 31.12
N LYS A 331 21.06 28.55 30.03
CA LYS A 331 21.44 29.92 29.64
C LYS A 331 21.14 30.99 30.69
N ASN A 332 20.28 30.68 31.67
CA ASN A 332 19.91 31.57 32.77
C ASN A 332 20.63 31.22 34.09
N GLY A 333 21.56 30.27 34.07
CA GLY A 333 22.33 29.83 35.24
C GLY A 333 21.59 28.89 36.18
N ALA A 334 20.41 28.37 35.80
CA ALA A 334 19.68 27.41 36.62
C ALA A 334 20.27 26.00 36.47
N ASN A 335 20.42 25.28 37.59
CA ASN A 335 20.86 23.89 37.58
C ASN A 335 19.83 23.01 36.87
N ARG A 336 20.30 22.17 35.95
CA ARG A 336 19.53 21.20 35.17
C ARG A 336 20.20 19.83 35.26
N VAL A 337 19.44 18.77 35.02
CA VAL A 337 20.02 17.45 34.73
C VAL A 337 19.73 17.12 33.27
N MET A 338 20.79 16.86 32.51
CA MET A 338 20.70 16.45 31.12
C MET A 338 20.81 14.94 31.04
N LEU A 339 19.80 14.30 30.46
CA LEU A 339 19.80 12.89 30.14
C LEU A 339 20.17 12.71 28.67
N ILE A 340 21.10 11.79 28.41
CA ILE A 340 21.55 11.44 27.06
C ILE A 340 21.57 9.92 26.94
N TRP A 341 20.96 9.37 25.89
CA TRP A 341 21.03 7.96 25.55
C TRP A 341 21.28 7.75 24.07
N LYS A 342 21.91 6.63 23.71
CA LYS A 342 22.10 6.17 22.33
C LYS A 342 21.47 4.79 22.18
N THR A 343 20.67 4.54 21.15
CA THR A 343 20.14 3.21 20.82
C THR A 343 21.03 2.50 19.79
N GLY A 344 20.92 1.17 19.70
CA GLY A 344 21.68 0.32 18.78
C GLY A 344 20.93 -0.05 17.50
N GLY A 345 19.60 0.09 17.52
CA GLY A 345 18.65 -0.19 16.46
C GLY A 345 17.23 0.10 16.99
N GLU A 346 16.38 0.70 16.16
CA GLU A 346 15.05 1.15 16.57
C GLU A 346 14.03 0.86 15.47
N SER A 347 13.72 -0.40 15.28
CA SER A 347 12.54 -0.74 14.49
C SER A 347 11.32 -0.61 15.39
N HIS A 348 10.29 0.12 14.94
CA HIS A 348 9.02 0.25 15.66
C HIS A 348 9.05 1.05 16.98
N ASN A 349 10.14 1.75 17.31
CA ASN A 349 10.15 2.56 18.53
C ASN A 349 9.26 3.81 18.34
N LEU A 350 8.12 3.84 19.03
CA LEU A 350 7.25 5.01 19.12
C LEU A 350 7.93 6.15 19.90
N GLY A 351 8.72 5.80 20.92
CA GLY A 351 9.52 6.77 21.65
C GLY A 351 9.87 6.39 23.07
N PHE A 352 10.11 7.42 23.90
CA PHE A 352 10.64 7.26 25.25
C PHE A 352 9.91 8.08 26.30
N ASN A 353 9.78 7.51 27.50
CA ASN A 353 9.49 8.25 28.73
C ASN A 353 10.71 8.27 29.65
N VAL A 354 10.89 9.39 30.33
CA VAL A 354 11.93 9.57 31.35
C VAL A 354 11.27 9.58 32.72
N TYR A 355 11.77 8.74 33.61
CA TYR A 355 11.32 8.64 34.99
C TYR A 355 12.43 9.04 35.95
N ARG A 356 12.04 9.64 37.06
CA ARG A 356 12.92 9.97 38.17
C ARG A 356 12.46 9.26 39.43
N GLU A 357 13.39 8.71 40.20
CA GLU A 357 13.05 8.15 41.51
C GLU A 357 12.86 9.26 42.54
N LEU A 358 11.67 9.30 43.15
CA LEU A 358 11.29 10.22 44.22
C LEU A 358 10.59 9.41 45.32
N ASN A 359 11.15 9.43 46.53
CA ASN A 359 10.61 8.70 47.70
C ASN A 359 10.36 7.21 47.45
N GLY A 360 11.22 6.55 46.67
CA GLY A 360 11.08 5.13 46.31
C GLY A 360 10.10 4.83 45.16
N ASN A 361 9.45 5.86 44.58
CA ASN A 361 8.55 5.73 43.45
C ASN A 361 9.17 6.29 42.17
N LYS A 362 8.88 5.68 41.01
CA LYS A 362 9.25 6.22 39.70
C LYS A 362 8.19 7.23 39.25
N VAL A 363 8.57 8.50 39.12
CA VAL A 363 7.68 9.57 38.65
C VAL A 363 8.09 9.97 37.24
N ARG A 364 7.15 9.95 36.30
CA ARG A 364 7.38 10.39 34.92
C ARG A 364 7.68 11.89 34.90
N MET A 365 8.71 12.28 34.15
CA MET A 365 9.22 13.65 34.11
C MET A 365 8.85 14.38 32.82
N ASN A 366 8.88 13.69 31.68
CA ASN A 366 8.50 14.27 30.40
C ASN A 366 6.97 14.32 30.25
N PRO A 367 6.39 15.43 29.76
CA PRO A 367 4.94 15.58 29.63
C PRO A 367 4.34 14.83 28.44
N SER A 368 5.16 14.44 27.47
CA SER A 368 4.78 13.67 26.28
C SER A 368 5.93 12.77 25.87
N ILE A 369 5.63 11.64 25.23
CA ILE A 369 6.62 10.68 24.72
C ILE A 369 7.64 11.41 23.86
N ILE A 370 8.93 11.18 24.11
CA ILE A 370 10.03 11.68 23.28
C ILE A 370 10.05 10.85 22.01
N ALA A 371 9.86 11.49 20.84
CA ALA A 371 9.56 10.81 19.57
C ALA A 371 10.67 9.84 19.15
N GLY A 372 10.33 8.56 19.02
CA GLY A 372 11.19 7.48 18.55
C GLY A 372 11.16 7.32 17.04
N SER A 373 11.96 6.41 16.50
CA SER A 373 12.14 6.21 15.05
C SER A 373 10.90 5.88 14.22
N ALA A 374 9.87 5.26 14.79
CA ALA A 374 8.75 4.73 14.02
C ALA A 374 7.96 5.81 13.26
N LEU A 375 7.95 7.04 13.78
CA LEU A 375 7.18 8.16 13.22
C LEU A 375 8.07 9.31 12.72
N MET A 376 9.38 9.11 12.68
CA MET A 376 10.31 10.23 12.49
C MET A 376 10.61 10.45 11.01
N MET A 377 9.81 11.27 10.35
CA MET A 377 10.22 12.11 9.21
C MET A 377 9.31 13.33 9.10
N SER A 378 9.47 14.33 9.98
CA SER A 378 8.92 15.68 9.77
C SER A 378 9.95 16.78 10.10
N GLY A 379 9.94 17.84 9.29
CA GLY A 379 10.64 19.13 9.41
C GLY A 379 11.80 19.26 10.41
N ALA A 380 13.02 19.25 9.87
CA ALA A 380 14.29 19.74 10.45
C ALA A 380 14.60 19.28 11.90
N LEU A 381 15.40 18.22 12.03
CA LEU A 381 16.52 18.04 12.98
C LEU A 381 17.27 16.73 12.61
N SER A 382 18.54 16.64 13.00
CA SER A 382 19.57 15.76 12.41
C SER A 382 19.77 14.38 13.07
N ARG A 383 20.14 13.39 12.22
CA ARG A 383 20.80 12.08 12.46
C ARG A 383 19.91 10.89 12.86
N HIS A 384 19.74 9.94 11.92
CA HIS A 384 18.99 8.68 12.08
C HIS A 384 19.82 7.49 11.62
N ALA A 385 20.63 7.00 12.56
CA ALA A 385 21.08 5.63 12.79
C ALA A 385 21.41 5.58 14.28
N ALA A 386 21.29 4.44 14.96
CA ALA A 386 21.67 4.29 16.38
C ALA A 386 21.38 5.57 17.20
N LYS A 387 20.09 5.91 17.38
CA LYS A 387 19.69 7.29 17.66
C LYS A 387 20.20 7.77 19.00
N SER A 388 20.82 8.94 18.99
CA SER A 388 21.14 9.67 20.20
C SER A 388 20.00 10.60 20.54
N TYR A 389 19.53 10.52 21.77
CA TYR A 389 18.50 11.38 22.30
C TYR A 389 19.03 12.19 23.46
N ALA A 390 18.45 13.37 23.63
CA ALA A 390 18.71 14.21 24.78
C ALA A 390 17.41 14.78 25.33
N TRP A 391 17.28 14.81 26.65
CA TRP A 391 16.17 15.47 27.33
C TRP A 391 16.66 16.12 28.62
N ILE A 392 16.14 17.30 28.94
CA ILE A 392 16.55 18.08 30.10
C ILE A 392 15.45 18.00 31.18
N ASP A 393 15.81 17.54 32.38
CA ASP A 393 14.94 17.70 33.55
C ASP A 393 14.99 19.15 34.03
N PRO A 394 13.89 19.93 33.88
CA PRO A 394 13.88 21.31 34.30
C PRO A 394 13.85 21.46 35.84
N SER A 395 13.53 20.40 36.58
CA SER A 395 13.29 20.43 38.03
C SER A 395 14.45 19.83 38.83
N ALA A 396 15.69 20.08 38.39
CA ALA A 396 16.89 19.40 38.87
C ALA A 396 16.94 19.23 40.41
N PRO A 397 17.03 18.00 40.91
CA PRO A 397 17.14 17.73 42.34
C PRO A 397 18.59 17.84 42.84
N GLY A 398 18.78 17.79 44.16
CA GLY A 398 20.09 17.68 44.80
C GLY A 398 20.86 16.40 44.41
N SER A 399 22.11 16.27 44.89
CA SER A 399 23.03 15.18 44.53
C SER A 399 22.45 13.79 44.84
N GLY A 400 22.63 12.82 43.93
CA GLY A 400 22.33 11.40 44.18
C GLY A 400 20.98 10.90 43.63
N THR A 401 20.38 11.61 42.68
CA THR A 401 19.10 11.18 42.08
C THR A 401 19.30 10.22 40.90
N SER A 402 18.49 9.16 40.87
CA SER A 402 18.47 8.12 39.84
C SER A 402 17.37 8.38 38.80
N TYR A 403 17.71 8.17 37.54
CA TYR A 403 16.79 8.25 36.41
C TYR A 403 16.64 6.90 35.73
N TRP A 404 15.46 6.69 35.18
CA TRP A 404 15.11 5.53 34.36
C TRP A 404 14.57 5.99 33.02
N LEU A 405 14.78 5.19 32.00
CA LEU A 405 14.24 5.40 30.66
C LEU A 405 13.28 4.26 30.35
N GLU A 406 12.08 4.57 29.89
CA GLU A 406 11.12 3.61 29.36
C GLU A 406 11.09 3.79 27.85
N ASP A 407 11.39 2.76 27.06
CA ASP A 407 11.08 2.77 25.64
C ASP A 407 9.69 2.17 25.38
N ILE A 408 9.04 2.68 24.34
CA ILE A 408 7.69 2.31 23.93
C ILE A 408 7.76 1.92 22.44
N ASP A 409 7.28 0.72 22.15
CA ASP A 409 7.13 0.17 20.80
C ASP A 409 5.72 0.52 20.23
N VAL A 410 5.55 0.56 18.91
CA VAL A 410 4.23 0.64 18.25
C VAL A 410 3.37 -0.59 18.53
N SER A 411 3.90 -1.66 19.11
CA SER A 411 3.08 -2.75 19.69
C SER A 411 2.43 -2.38 21.03
N GLY A 412 2.78 -1.22 21.61
CA GLY A 412 2.42 -0.83 22.97
C GLY A 412 3.32 -1.43 24.06
N THR A 413 4.27 -2.30 23.68
CA THR A 413 5.25 -2.89 24.60
C THR A 413 6.13 -1.80 25.22
N ARG A 414 6.44 -1.96 26.51
CA ARG A 414 7.29 -1.03 27.26
C ARG A 414 8.46 -1.74 27.92
N THR A 415 9.66 -1.21 27.77
CA THR A 415 10.85 -1.74 28.44
C THR A 415 11.53 -0.64 29.26
N MET A 416 11.87 -0.96 30.51
CA MET A 416 12.53 -0.03 31.43
C MET A 416 14.04 -0.27 31.43
N HIS A 417 14.81 0.81 31.41
CA HIS A 417 16.27 0.83 31.43
C HIS A 417 16.81 1.74 32.53
N GLY A 418 17.95 1.37 33.09
CA GLY A 418 18.59 2.08 34.20
C GLY A 418 18.64 1.26 35.50
N PRO A 419 18.82 1.91 36.67
CA PRO A 419 18.90 3.35 36.84
C PRO A 419 20.26 3.93 36.43
N VAL A 420 20.29 5.23 36.11
CA VAL A 420 21.52 6.02 35.98
C VAL A 420 21.52 7.18 36.96
N ALA A 421 22.59 7.33 37.73
CA ALA A 421 22.74 8.44 38.67
C ALA A 421 23.39 9.65 37.97
N ALA A 422 22.93 10.86 38.29
CA ALA A 422 23.55 12.07 37.77
C ALA A 422 24.98 12.23 38.32
N ALA A 423 25.99 12.32 37.45
CA ALA A 423 27.40 12.40 37.83
C ALA A 423 28.15 13.54 37.09
N GLY A 424 29.02 14.25 37.82
CA GLY A 424 29.96 15.27 37.31
C GLY A 424 29.33 16.61 36.86
N MET A 425 30.02 17.73 37.10
CA MET A 425 29.76 19.03 36.45
C MET A 425 30.70 19.16 35.24
N GLN A 426 30.17 19.43 34.05
CA GLN A 426 30.96 19.70 32.85
C GLN A 426 30.93 21.20 32.50
N SER A 427 32.05 21.77 32.06
CA SER A 427 32.16 23.19 31.69
C SER A 427 31.40 23.51 30.40
N ALA A 428 30.86 24.73 30.27
CA ALA A 428 30.00 25.23 29.19
C ALA A 428 30.57 25.23 27.74
N ALA A 429 31.69 24.57 27.47
CA ALA A 429 32.43 24.66 26.20
C ALA A 429 32.23 23.48 25.22
N ASP A 430 31.58 22.38 25.64
CA ASP A 430 31.15 21.32 24.73
C ASP A 430 29.68 21.56 24.34
N ALA A 431 29.37 21.56 23.04
CA ALA A 431 28.05 21.89 22.50
C ALA A 431 26.91 21.15 23.24
N THR A 432 25.96 21.90 23.80
CA THR A 432 24.73 21.33 24.36
C THR A 432 23.95 20.67 23.22
N PRO A 433 23.69 19.34 23.24
CA PRO A 433 22.81 18.73 22.26
C PRO A 433 21.43 19.39 22.34
N SER A 434 20.80 19.64 21.20
CA SER A 434 19.40 20.08 21.18
C SER A 434 18.50 18.98 21.75
N GLU A 435 17.52 19.33 22.58
CA GLU A 435 16.54 18.36 23.08
C GLU A 435 15.84 17.62 21.93
N SER A 436 15.68 16.32 22.11
CA SER A 436 14.87 15.49 21.23
C SER A 436 13.41 15.92 21.31
N ARG A 437 12.76 16.02 20.15
CA ARG A 437 11.35 16.42 20.07
C ARG A 437 10.45 15.38 20.72
N MET A 438 9.42 15.85 21.41
CA MET A 438 8.32 14.99 21.87
C MET A 438 7.27 14.82 20.76
N LEU A 439 6.46 13.77 20.84
CA LEU A 439 5.34 13.53 19.91
C LEU A 439 4.42 14.76 19.82
N SER A 440 4.11 15.41 20.96
CA SER A 440 3.32 16.66 20.99
C SER A 440 3.98 17.86 20.28
N GLN A 441 5.28 17.79 19.99
CA GLN A 441 6.05 18.82 19.29
C GLN A 441 6.28 18.47 17.81
N MET A 442 5.93 17.26 17.36
CA MET A 442 6.08 16.87 15.95
C MET A 442 5.23 17.74 15.01
N ASN A 443 4.11 18.25 15.51
CA ASN A 443 3.20 19.13 14.76
C ASN A 443 3.62 20.61 14.79
N GLN A 444 4.65 20.98 15.56
CA GLN A 444 5.07 22.37 15.73
C GLN A 444 6.09 22.83 14.66
N ALA A 445 6.54 21.92 13.79
CA ALA A 445 7.23 22.30 12.55
C ALA A 445 6.22 22.77 11.51
N GLN A 446 5.91 24.07 11.60
CA GLN A 446 5.07 24.87 10.70
C GLN A 446 3.60 24.43 10.59
N PRO A 447 2.66 25.15 11.25
CA PRO A 447 1.29 25.13 10.75
C PRO A 447 1.29 25.63 9.29
N PRO A 448 0.47 25.05 8.40
CA PRO A 448 0.27 25.61 7.08
C PRO A 448 -0.13 27.09 7.22
N LEU A 449 0.56 27.96 6.50
CA LEU A 449 0.15 29.35 6.37
C LEU A 449 -1.31 29.37 5.84
N PRO A 450 -2.18 30.28 6.31
CA PRO A 450 -3.50 30.45 5.70
C PRO A 450 -3.36 30.68 4.19
N GLY A 451 -3.89 29.76 3.37
CA GLY A 451 -3.68 29.75 1.91
C GLY A 451 -2.51 28.88 1.42
N SER A 452 -1.95 27.98 2.24
CA SER A 452 -1.05 26.93 1.76
C SER A 452 -1.79 25.96 0.82
N GLN A 453 -1.05 25.27 -0.04
CA GLN A 453 -1.61 24.25 -0.94
C GLN A 453 -2.18 23.02 -0.22
N ASP A 454 -2.06 22.94 1.11
CA ASP A 454 -2.45 21.74 1.87
C ASP A 454 -3.98 21.63 2.03
N SER A 455 -4.69 22.77 2.00
CA SER A 455 -6.16 22.79 1.93
C SER A 455 -6.63 23.27 0.57
N HIS A 456 -7.30 22.39 -0.17
CA HIS A 456 -7.71 22.64 -1.55
C HIS A 456 -9.10 22.07 -1.81
N LEU A 457 -9.73 22.51 -2.92
CA LEU A 457 -10.92 21.82 -3.43
C LEU A 457 -10.51 20.39 -3.79
N ALA A 458 -11.26 19.39 -3.33
CA ALA A 458 -10.90 17.99 -3.56
C ALA A 458 -10.75 17.71 -5.07
N GLU A 459 -9.53 17.35 -5.49
CA GLU A 459 -9.21 17.01 -6.87
C GLU A 459 -9.37 15.49 -7.05
N ALA A 460 -10.33 15.06 -7.87
CA ALA A 460 -10.61 13.65 -8.10
C ALA A 460 -9.90 13.14 -9.37
N PHE A 461 -8.64 12.72 -9.23
CA PHE A 461 -7.96 11.97 -10.30
C PHE A 461 -7.05 10.87 -9.76
N ALA A 462 -7.56 9.65 -9.74
CA ALA A 462 -6.76 8.44 -9.64
C ALA A 462 -6.45 7.91 -11.05
N VAL A 463 -5.18 7.56 -11.30
CA VAL A 463 -4.75 6.90 -12.55
C VAL A 463 -5.06 5.40 -12.41
N THR A 464 -5.46 4.75 -13.51
CA THR A 464 -5.56 3.29 -13.57
C THR A 464 -4.16 2.66 -13.74
N ASP A 465 -3.76 1.77 -12.84
CA ASP A 465 -2.41 1.16 -12.80
C ASP A 465 -2.01 0.32 -14.04
N SER A 466 -2.97 -0.04 -14.89
CA SER A 466 -2.76 -0.91 -16.05
C SER A 466 -3.26 -0.26 -17.33
N PRO A 467 -2.36 0.38 -18.12
CA PRO A 467 -2.75 1.03 -19.35
C PRO A 467 -3.20 0.01 -20.40
N ALA A 468 -4.19 0.37 -21.21
CA ALA A 468 -4.62 -0.48 -22.32
C ALA A 468 -3.50 -0.59 -23.36
N ARG A 469 -3.44 -1.74 -24.06
CA ARG A 469 -2.43 -1.98 -25.11
C ARG A 469 -2.40 -0.87 -26.17
N VAL A 470 -3.57 -0.39 -26.60
CA VAL A 470 -3.70 0.69 -27.60
C VAL A 470 -3.11 2.01 -27.09
N GLN A 471 -3.26 2.30 -25.79
CA GLN A 471 -2.66 3.49 -25.18
C GLN A 471 -1.13 3.40 -25.18
N LEU A 472 -0.57 2.22 -24.84
CA LEU A 472 0.88 2.01 -24.90
C LEU A 472 1.42 2.12 -26.33
N GLU A 473 0.73 1.53 -27.32
CA GLU A 473 1.11 1.64 -28.73
C GLU A 473 1.11 3.10 -29.20
N LYS A 474 0.09 3.90 -28.83
CA LYS A 474 0.07 5.32 -29.13
C LYS A 474 1.13 6.11 -28.36
N GLN A 475 1.43 5.76 -27.10
CA GLN A 475 2.50 6.41 -26.36
C GLN A 475 3.87 6.15 -26.97
N PHE A 476 4.13 4.93 -27.42
CA PHE A 476 5.35 4.60 -28.16
C PHE A 476 5.48 5.42 -29.45
N GLU A 477 4.37 5.62 -30.18
CA GLU A 477 4.35 6.51 -31.35
C GLU A 477 4.73 7.95 -30.95
N LEU A 478 4.08 8.52 -29.93
CA LEU A 478 4.34 9.89 -29.45
C LEU A 478 5.79 10.07 -28.97
N ALA A 479 6.28 9.16 -28.14
CA ALA A 479 7.62 9.20 -27.58
C ALA A 479 8.71 9.01 -28.66
N SER A 480 8.38 8.43 -29.81
CA SER A 480 9.33 8.19 -30.91
C SER A 480 9.50 9.37 -31.89
N HIS A 481 8.76 10.47 -31.71
CA HIS A 481 8.80 11.64 -32.60
C HIS A 481 9.02 12.96 -31.82
N PRO A 482 9.44 14.05 -32.49
CA PRO A 482 9.41 15.38 -31.89
C PRO A 482 8.01 15.72 -31.38
N ALA A 483 7.92 16.06 -30.11
CA ALA A 483 6.69 16.43 -29.41
C ALA A 483 7.03 17.46 -28.32
N ILE A 484 6.03 18.16 -27.80
CA ILE A 484 6.19 19.06 -26.66
C ILE A 484 5.48 18.44 -25.46
N LYS A 485 6.17 18.41 -24.32
CA LYS A 485 5.64 17.93 -23.05
C LYS A 485 5.30 19.11 -22.16
N MET A 486 4.10 19.10 -21.58
CA MET A 486 3.61 20.10 -20.65
C MET A 486 3.28 19.43 -19.31
N ASN A 487 3.90 19.93 -18.24
CA ASN A 487 3.79 19.37 -16.90
C ASN A 487 2.67 20.08 -16.13
N VAL A 488 1.61 19.35 -15.79
CA VAL A 488 0.42 19.89 -15.10
C VAL A 488 0.32 19.27 -13.72
N ARG A 489 0.17 20.11 -12.68
CA ARG A 489 0.16 19.67 -11.27
C ARG A 489 -1.20 19.75 -10.59
N HIS A 490 -2.07 20.63 -11.06
CA HIS A 490 -3.37 20.90 -10.46
C HIS A 490 -4.45 20.98 -11.53
N GLU A 491 -5.68 20.69 -11.14
CA GLU A 491 -6.87 20.96 -11.94
C GLU A 491 -6.96 22.45 -12.31
N GLY A 492 -7.22 22.76 -13.58
CA GLY A 492 -7.39 24.14 -14.02
C GLY A 492 -7.58 24.33 -15.51
N TRP A 493 -7.83 25.58 -15.90
CA TRP A 493 -7.82 26.01 -17.29
C TRP A 493 -6.46 26.57 -17.64
N TYR A 494 -5.74 25.92 -18.55
CA TYR A 494 -4.36 26.23 -18.90
C TYR A 494 -4.27 26.98 -20.22
N ARG A 495 -3.32 27.90 -20.32
CA ARG A 495 -2.97 28.61 -21.56
C ARG A 495 -1.47 28.55 -21.81
N VAL A 496 -1.07 28.21 -23.03
CA VAL A 496 0.33 28.20 -23.45
C VAL A 496 0.48 28.95 -24.76
N GLY A 497 1.29 30.01 -24.73
CA GLY A 497 1.53 30.86 -25.89
C GLY A 497 2.49 30.23 -26.89
N GLN A 498 2.35 30.60 -28.16
CA GLN A 498 3.25 30.13 -29.22
C GLN A 498 4.74 30.35 -28.93
N PRO A 499 5.20 31.51 -28.40
CA PRO A 499 6.63 31.72 -28.17
C PRO A 499 7.25 30.67 -27.25
N GLU A 500 6.47 30.21 -26.26
CA GLU A 500 6.88 29.14 -25.34
C GLU A 500 6.89 27.77 -26.04
N LEU A 501 5.87 27.47 -26.84
CA LEU A 501 5.81 26.22 -27.61
C LEU A 501 6.93 26.13 -28.64
N VAL A 502 7.26 27.21 -29.36
CA VAL A 502 8.38 27.26 -30.31
C VAL A 502 9.72 27.11 -29.58
N LYS A 503 9.88 27.74 -28.41
CA LYS A 503 11.07 27.52 -27.56
C LYS A 503 11.21 26.06 -27.14
N ALA A 504 10.09 25.36 -26.93
CA ALA A 504 10.04 23.93 -26.64
C ALA A 504 10.11 23.02 -27.88
N GLY A 505 10.29 23.58 -29.09
CA GLY A 505 10.54 22.82 -30.31
C GLY A 505 9.35 22.71 -31.29
N LEU A 506 8.27 23.48 -31.10
CA LEU A 506 7.19 23.56 -32.09
C LEU A 506 7.72 24.19 -33.37
N ASP A 507 7.36 23.63 -34.54
CA ASP A 507 7.59 24.31 -35.81
C ASP A 507 6.79 25.62 -35.84
N PRO A 508 7.43 26.80 -35.97
CA PRO A 508 6.71 28.08 -36.06
C PRO A 508 5.81 28.17 -37.30
N ASN A 509 5.99 27.30 -38.30
CA ASN A 509 5.16 27.22 -39.51
C ASN A 509 4.03 26.19 -39.41
N VAL A 510 3.79 25.60 -38.24
CA VAL A 510 2.72 24.60 -38.07
C VAL A 510 1.36 25.18 -38.44
N ASP A 511 0.55 24.39 -39.16
CA ASP A 511 -0.86 24.70 -39.34
C ASP A 511 -1.60 24.40 -38.02
N PRO A 512 -2.25 25.38 -37.38
CA PRO A 512 -2.94 25.16 -36.12
C PRO A 512 -4.03 24.08 -36.20
N VAL A 513 -4.55 23.74 -37.38
CA VAL A 513 -5.54 22.64 -37.52
C VAL A 513 -4.95 21.27 -37.18
N ASN A 514 -3.64 21.09 -37.38
CA ASN A 514 -2.92 19.83 -37.20
C ASN A 514 -2.37 19.66 -35.78
N LEU A 515 -2.65 20.58 -34.86
CA LEU A 515 -2.24 20.45 -33.47
C LEU A 515 -3.16 19.47 -32.72
N HIS A 516 -2.55 18.44 -32.11
CA HIS A 516 -3.17 17.46 -31.23
C HIS A 516 -2.51 17.48 -29.86
N LEU A 517 -3.30 17.38 -28.80
CA LEU A 517 -2.83 17.26 -27.43
C LEU A 517 -3.23 15.89 -26.88
N TYR A 518 -2.35 15.21 -26.14
CA TYR A 518 -2.64 13.91 -25.53
C TYR A 518 -2.25 13.89 -24.06
N ALA A 519 -2.98 13.13 -23.25
CA ALA A 519 -2.58 12.76 -21.90
C ALA A 519 -2.88 11.27 -21.72
N GLU A 520 -1.92 10.48 -21.22
CA GLU A 520 -2.00 9.01 -21.15
C GLU A 520 -2.42 8.37 -22.50
N ALA A 521 -1.91 8.96 -23.58
CA ALA A 521 -2.22 8.64 -24.97
C ALA A 521 -3.71 8.74 -25.36
N ILE A 522 -4.51 9.46 -24.57
CA ILE A 522 -5.90 9.86 -24.87
C ILE A 522 -5.85 11.29 -25.39
N GLU A 523 -6.41 11.53 -26.59
CA GLU A 523 -6.44 12.87 -27.18
C GLU A 523 -7.33 13.81 -26.36
N GLN A 524 -6.76 14.93 -25.95
CA GLN A 524 -7.38 15.97 -25.15
C GLN A 524 -7.80 17.13 -26.07
N PRO A 525 -9.07 17.57 -26.02
CA PRO A 525 -9.52 18.72 -26.82
C PRO A 525 -8.81 20.02 -26.43
N ILE A 526 -8.40 20.81 -27.43
CA ILE A 526 -7.80 22.14 -27.23
C ILE A 526 -8.64 23.25 -27.84
N GLN A 527 -8.56 24.44 -27.26
CA GLN A 527 -8.97 25.69 -27.89
C GLN A 527 -7.73 26.37 -28.48
N ILE A 528 -7.85 26.94 -29.67
CA ILE A 528 -6.78 27.73 -30.29
C ILE A 528 -7.26 29.17 -30.42
N THR A 529 -6.50 30.12 -29.89
CA THR A 529 -6.78 31.55 -29.98
C THR A 529 -5.64 32.26 -30.69
N GLY A 530 -5.92 33.43 -31.30
CA GLY A 530 -4.90 34.27 -31.94
C GLY A 530 -4.23 33.68 -33.20
N ALA A 531 -4.80 32.61 -33.78
CA ALA A 531 -4.25 31.92 -34.95
C ALA A 531 -5.09 32.15 -36.22
N ALA A 532 -4.45 32.08 -37.39
CA ALA A 532 -5.08 32.02 -38.70
C ALA A 532 -5.05 30.58 -39.25
N ALA A 533 -5.89 30.26 -40.24
CA ALA A 533 -5.84 28.96 -40.90
C ALA A 533 -4.64 28.86 -41.87
N GLY A 534 -4.09 27.65 -42.03
CA GLY A 534 -3.00 27.35 -42.97
C GLY A 534 -1.61 27.31 -42.33
N PRO A 535 -0.58 26.87 -43.08
CA PRO A 535 0.81 26.85 -42.63
C PRO A 535 1.29 28.24 -42.18
N GLY A 536 1.94 28.32 -41.02
CA GLY A 536 2.35 29.58 -40.38
C GLY A 536 1.20 30.35 -39.73
N GLY A 537 -0.01 29.79 -39.72
CA GLY A 537 -1.18 30.38 -39.09
C GLY A 537 -1.09 30.46 -37.57
N PHE A 538 -0.24 29.64 -36.93
CA PHE A 538 0.04 29.70 -35.49
C PHE A 538 1.18 30.70 -35.19
N GLY A 539 0.88 31.99 -35.36
CA GLY A 539 1.85 33.08 -35.17
C GLY A 539 2.14 33.42 -33.70
N PRO A 540 3.01 34.42 -33.40
CA PRO A 540 3.46 34.75 -32.04
C PRO A 540 2.37 35.20 -31.04
N GLN A 541 1.20 35.61 -31.54
CA GLN A 541 0.05 35.98 -30.70
C GLN A 541 -0.89 34.79 -30.44
N ALA A 542 -0.63 33.65 -31.08
CA ALA A 542 -1.45 32.46 -30.94
C ALA A 542 -1.17 31.75 -29.62
N ALA A 543 -2.17 31.03 -29.12
CA ALA A 543 -2.05 30.20 -27.94
C ALA A 543 -2.95 28.96 -28.06
N ILE A 544 -2.59 27.90 -27.34
CA ILE A 544 -3.50 26.81 -27.03
C ILE A 544 -4.05 27.01 -25.63
N ASN A 545 -5.33 26.70 -25.42
CA ASN A 545 -5.93 26.57 -24.10
C ASN A 545 -6.54 25.17 -23.95
N PHE A 546 -6.48 24.61 -22.75
CA PHE A 546 -7.02 23.29 -22.47
C PHE A 546 -7.38 23.14 -21.00
N TYR A 547 -8.27 22.20 -20.71
CA TYR A 547 -8.55 21.78 -19.35
C TYR A 547 -7.48 20.75 -18.93
N GLY A 548 -6.73 21.05 -17.88
CA GLY A 548 -5.66 20.20 -17.38
C GLY A 548 -5.90 19.77 -15.95
N THR A 549 -5.50 18.56 -15.61
CA THR A 549 -5.50 18.00 -14.25
C THR A 549 -4.11 17.49 -13.88
N GLY A 550 -3.77 17.52 -12.59
CA GLY A 550 -2.68 16.73 -12.03
C GLY A 550 -3.02 15.24 -11.93
N ILE A 551 -2.11 14.47 -11.34
CA ILE A 551 -2.30 13.08 -10.92
C ILE A 551 -1.92 12.96 -9.45
N ASN A 552 -2.48 11.98 -8.74
CA ASN A 552 -2.09 11.70 -7.35
C ASN A 552 -1.60 10.25 -7.18
N THR A 553 -0.34 10.00 -7.54
CA THR A 553 0.38 8.73 -7.30
C THR A 553 1.38 8.84 -6.14
N VAL A 554 1.97 7.74 -5.67
CA VAL A 554 3.05 7.84 -4.66
C VAL A 554 4.30 8.54 -5.23
N PHE A 555 4.47 8.57 -6.56
CA PHE A 555 5.73 8.98 -7.22
C PHE A 555 5.71 10.39 -7.82
N SER A 556 4.62 10.79 -8.48
CA SER A 556 4.58 12.06 -9.22
C SER A 556 3.23 12.75 -9.15
N GLY A 557 3.21 14.03 -8.77
CA GLY A 557 2.00 14.88 -8.74
C GLY A 557 1.74 15.54 -10.09
N THR A 558 2.60 15.23 -11.06
CA THR A 558 2.67 15.89 -12.36
C THR A 558 2.13 14.95 -13.42
N ARG A 559 1.05 15.36 -14.07
CA ARG A 559 0.50 14.75 -15.28
C ARG A 559 1.20 15.37 -16.49
N VAL A 560 1.60 14.55 -17.46
CA VAL A 560 2.31 15.04 -18.66
C VAL A 560 1.37 15.05 -19.86
N TYR A 561 1.24 16.22 -20.46
CA TYR A 561 0.47 16.42 -21.69
C TYR A 561 1.42 16.55 -22.88
N TRP A 562 1.08 15.89 -23.98
CA TRP A 562 1.90 15.74 -25.18
C TRP A 562 1.27 16.47 -26.36
N LEU A 563 1.86 17.57 -26.80
CA LEU A 563 1.45 18.32 -27.98
C LEU A 563 2.27 17.90 -29.20
N VAL A 564 1.61 17.54 -30.29
CA VAL A 564 2.22 17.16 -31.56
C VAL A 564 1.52 17.82 -32.74
N ALA A 565 2.26 18.00 -33.84
CA ALA A 565 1.70 18.29 -35.16
C ALA A 565 1.47 16.96 -35.87
N GLY A 566 0.21 16.51 -35.93
CA GLY A 566 -0.18 15.21 -36.47
C GLY A 566 -0.84 15.28 -37.84
N GLU A 567 -1.32 14.13 -38.32
CA GLU A 567 -2.17 14.06 -39.50
C GLU A 567 -3.63 14.35 -39.15
N GLY A 568 -4.28 15.18 -39.97
CA GLY A 568 -5.69 15.49 -39.83
C GLY A 568 -5.97 16.58 -38.79
N ARG A 569 -7.26 16.78 -38.51
CA ARG A 569 -7.71 17.82 -37.60
C ARG A 569 -7.71 17.29 -36.17
N GLY A 570 -6.93 17.92 -35.29
CA GLY A 570 -6.95 17.56 -33.87
C GLY A 570 -8.25 17.92 -33.16
N ALA A 571 -8.46 17.28 -32.00
CA ALA A 571 -9.62 17.51 -31.17
C ALA A 571 -9.71 18.99 -30.74
N ARG A 572 -10.91 19.56 -30.88
CA ARG A 572 -11.18 20.96 -30.49
C ARG A 572 -12.27 20.99 -29.44
N ILE A 573 -12.11 21.87 -28.46
CA ILE A 573 -13.15 22.12 -27.46
C ILE A 573 -14.37 22.68 -28.19
N PRO A 574 -15.51 21.96 -28.19
CA PRO A 574 -16.72 22.44 -28.83
C PRO A 574 -17.25 23.66 -28.08
N HIS A 575 -17.86 24.58 -28.82
CA HIS A 575 -18.47 25.76 -28.25
C HIS A 575 -19.99 25.67 -28.34
N VAL A 576 -20.66 25.79 -27.20
CA VAL A 576 -22.12 25.84 -27.11
C VAL A 576 -22.54 27.29 -26.91
N ALA A 577 -23.30 27.81 -27.89
CA ALA A 577 -23.85 29.15 -27.83
C ALA A 577 -24.82 29.31 -26.66
N ALA A 578 -25.03 30.55 -26.22
CA ALA A 578 -26.00 30.85 -25.18
C ALA A 578 -27.40 30.35 -25.60
N SER A 579 -28.06 29.63 -24.70
CA SER A 579 -29.43 29.18 -24.84
C SER A 579 -30.21 29.54 -23.58
N SER A 580 -31.55 29.59 -23.66
CA SER A 580 -32.43 29.89 -22.53
C SER A 580 -33.16 28.63 -22.07
N GLY A 581 -32.94 28.25 -20.82
CA GLY A 581 -33.73 27.26 -20.06
C GLY A 581 -34.68 27.95 -19.09
N SER A 582 -35.55 27.19 -18.44
CA SER A 582 -36.60 27.73 -17.55
C SER A 582 -36.47 27.31 -16.08
N ASN A 583 -35.47 26.48 -15.73
CA ASN A 583 -35.36 25.97 -14.37
C ASN A 583 -34.70 27.01 -13.47
N GLN A 584 -35.35 27.28 -12.33
CA GLN A 584 -34.75 28.07 -11.26
C GLN A 584 -33.77 27.15 -10.50
N PRO A 585 -32.46 27.46 -10.49
CA PRO A 585 -31.50 26.69 -9.71
C PRO A 585 -31.75 26.87 -8.20
N PRO A 586 -31.27 25.93 -7.36
CA PRO A 586 -31.17 26.19 -5.92
C PRO A 586 -30.26 27.40 -5.64
N ALA A 587 -30.38 28.02 -4.48
CA ALA A 587 -29.56 29.19 -4.11
C ALA A 587 -28.08 28.86 -3.84
N ASN A 588 -27.76 27.58 -3.62
CA ASN A 588 -26.44 27.06 -3.30
C ASN A 588 -26.22 25.68 -3.94
N TYR A 589 -24.98 25.20 -3.91
CA TYR A 589 -24.58 23.86 -4.30
C TYR A 589 -23.67 23.25 -3.24
N SER A 590 -23.48 21.92 -3.30
CA SER A 590 -22.58 21.22 -2.39
C SER A 590 -21.15 21.32 -2.90
N ALA A 591 -20.24 21.85 -2.07
CA ALA A 591 -18.81 21.93 -2.34
C ALA A 591 -18.04 21.13 -1.28
N THR A 592 -16.92 20.53 -1.68
CA THR A 592 -16.04 19.78 -0.77
C THR A 592 -14.63 20.37 -0.77
N VAL A 593 -14.14 20.69 0.42
CA VAL A 593 -12.75 21.09 0.66
C VAL A 593 -12.05 20.01 1.46
N GLU A 594 -10.84 19.68 1.07
CA GLU A 594 -10.00 18.65 1.66
C GLU A 594 -8.72 19.25 2.23
N LEU A 595 -8.28 18.71 3.36
CA LEU A 595 -6.97 18.88 3.95
C LEU A 595 -6.32 17.49 4.01
N GLN A 596 -5.31 17.27 3.16
CA GLN A 596 -4.50 16.06 3.14
C GLN A 596 -3.04 16.46 3.21
N GLN A 597 -2.41 16.20 4.36
CA GLN A 597 -1.03 16.57 4.62
C GLN A 597 -0.12 15.35 4.45
N HIS A 598 1.11 15.58 3.99
CA HIS A 598 2.12 14.54 3.81
C HIS A 598 3.37 14.89 4.65
N ALA A 599 3.18 15.07 5.94
CA ALA A 599 4.18 15.64 6.85
C ALA A 599 4.99 14.58 7.63
N ILE A 600 4.46 13.36 7.79
CA ILE A 600 5.07 12.27 8.58
C ILE A 600 5.09 11.00 7.74
N TYR A 601 6.26 10.41 7.55
CA TYR A 601 6.39 9.06 6.97
C TYR A 601 6.36 8.00 8.07
N PHE A 602 5.42 7.05 7.99
CA PHE A 602 5.27 5.96 8.95
C PHE A 602 5.83 4.65 8.37
N SER A 603 7.15 4.44 8.49
CA SER A 603 7.85 3.31 7.86
C SER A 603 7.44 1.93 8.38
N ALA A 604 7.05 1.85 9.66
CA ALA A 604 6.64 0.62 10.33
C ALA A 604 5.20 0.18 10.00
N LEU A 605 4.40 1.02 9.32
CA LEU A 605 3.09 0.62 8.82
C LEU A 605 3.26 -0.22 7.55
N ILE A 606 3.07 -1.53 7.63
CA ILE A 606 3.20 -2.42 6.46
C ILE A 606 1.98 -2.30 5.57
N THR A 607 2.09 -1.53 4.49
CA THR A 607 1.03 -1.36 3.51
C THR A 607 1.33 -2.14 2.23
N SER A 608 0.28 -2.58 1.54
CA SER A 608 0.47 -3.41 0.34
C SER A 608 0.75 -2.59 -0.91
N ASN A 609 0.27 -1.34 -0.99
CA ASN A 609 0.54 -0.36 -2.06
C ASN A 609 0.16 1.09 -1.66
N ASP A 610 -0.17 1.36 -0.40
CA ASP A 610 -0.64 2.68 0.01
C ASP A 610 0.54 3.63 0.28
N GLU A 611 0.24 4.91 0.24
CA GLU A 611 1.15 5.94 0.69
C GLU A 611 1.32 5.86 2.21
N ASN A 612 2.56 5.88 2.67
CA ASN A 612 2.92 5.88 4.09
C ASN A 612 3.18 7.29 4.63
N PHE A 613 2.87 8.32 3.84
CA PHE A 613 2.86 9.71 4.29
C PHE A 613 1.50 10.07 4.86
N PHE A 614 1.52 10.68 6.03
CA PHE A 614 0.35 11.14 6.74
C PHE A 614 0.55 12.58 7.22
N GLY A 615 -0.53 13.19 7.67
CA GLY A 615 -0.54 14.51 8.27
C GLY A 615 -0.10 14.52 9.72
N ALA A 616 -0.62 15.51 10.44
CA ALA A 616 -0.27 15.74 11.83
C ALA A 616 -0.60 14.56 12.76
N LEU A 617 0.20 14.41 13.82
CA LEU A 617 0.04 13.41 14.86
C LEU A 617 -1.03 13.80 15.87
N VAL A 618 -2.03 12.95 16.05
CA VAL A 618 -3.08 13.07 17.06
C VAL A 618 -2.63 12.35 18.33
N SER A 619 -2.76 13.03 19.48
CA SER A 619 -2.45 12.49 20.81
C SER A 619 -3.42 13.07 21.84
N SER A 620 -3.18 12.81 23.13
CA SER A 620 -3.93 13.42 24.24
C SER A 620 -3.76 14.94 24.35
N THR A 621 -2.76 15.53 23.68
CA THR A 621 -2.65 16.97 23.53
C THR A 621 -3.54 17.42 22.36
N PRO A 622 -4.49 18.36 22.57
CA PRO A 622 -5.37 18.84 21.50
C PRO A 622 -4.59 19.35 20.28
N LEU A 623 -4.95 18.85 19.10
CA LEU A 623 -4.39 19.24 17.81
C LEU A 623 -5.41 20.05 17.01
N ASP A 624 -5.08 21.29 16.71
CA ASP A 624 -5.89 22.14 15.83
C ASP A 624 -5.47 21.98 14.37
N GLN A 625 -6.45 21.79 13.50
CA GLN A 625 -6.34 21.81 12.04
C GLN A 625 -7.27 22.88 11.48
N ILE A 626 -6.83 23.65 10.49
CA ILE A 626 -7.61 24.76 9.93
C ILE A 626 -8.06 24.42 8.51
N LEU A 627 -9.34 24.59 8.24
CA LEU A 627 -9.93 24.32 6.92
C LEU A 627 -10.84 25.46 6.48
N GLY A 628 -10.70 25.87 5.21
CA GLY A 628 -11.42 26.99 4.61
C GLY A 628 -12.77 26.59 4.00
N THR A 629 -13.85 27.32 4.30
CA THR A 629 -15.16 27.21 3.63
C THR A 629 -15.57 28.54 3.00
N PRO A 630 -14.89 28.95 1.91
CA PRO A 630 -15.21 30.21 1.24
C PRO A 630 -16.68 30.24 0.79
N HIS A 631 -17.29 31.42 0.90
CA HIS A 631 -18.68 31.72 0.51
C HIS A 631 -19.75 30.69 0.97
N LEU A 632 -19.57 30.12 2.16
CA LEU A 632 -20.58 29.33 2.87
C LEU A 632 -21.96 30.04 2.88
N ASP A 633 -23.00 29.33 2.47
CA ASP A 633 -24.37 29.79 2.60
C ASP A 633 -24.93 29.47 4.00
N THR A 634 -24.76 30.42 4.92
CA THR A 634 -25.23 30.28 6.32
C THR A 634 -26.75 30.19 6.47
N ASN A 635 -27.51 30.45 5.41
CA ASN A 635 -28.98 30.38 5.40
C ASN A 635 -29.50 29.09 4.75
N SER A 636 -28.61 28.21 4.28
CA SER A 636 -29.01 26.96 3.65
C SER A 636 -29.65 25.99 4.64
N THR A 637 -30.64 25.24 4.18
CA THR A 637 -31.21 24.10 4.92
C THR A 637 -30.48 22.79 4.64
N HIS A 638 -29.51 22.77 3.70
CA HIS A 638 -28.69 21.60 3.44
C HIS A 638 -27.63 21.46 4.55
N ALA A 639 -27.56 20.26 5.15
CA ALA A 639 -26.57 19.96 6.16
C ALA A 639 -25.16 19.99 5.57
N ALA A 640 -24.20 20.49 6.35
CA ALA A 640 -22.79 20.29 6.09
C ALA A 640 -22.32 19.00 6.77
N HIS A 641 -21.34 18.33 6.19
CA HIS A 641 -20.79 17.08 6.71
C HIS A 641 -19.27 17.20 6.84
N LEU A 642 -18.72 16.81 7.99
CA LEU A 642 -17.29 16.72 8.24
C LEU A 642 -16.88 15.25 8.22
N GLU A 643 -16.04 14.85 7.27
CA GLU A 643 -15.44 13.51 7.21
C GLU A 643 -13.99 13.58 7.69
N ILE A 644 -13.63 12.69 8.60
CA ILE A 644 -12.27 12.56 9.14
C ILE A 644 -11.80 11.13 8.91
N SER A 645 -10.58 10.99 8.39
CA SER A 645 -9.85 9.74 8.28
C SER A 645 -8.56 9.84 9.10
N LEU A 646 -8.34 8.88 9.98
CA LEU A 646 -7.17 8.75 10.85
C LEU A 646 -6.50 7.39 10.62
N GLN A 647 -5.18 7.37 10.71
CA GLN A 647 -4.36 6.16 10.66
C GLN A 647 -3.88 5.83 12.08
N GLY A 648 -4.23 4.66 12.60
CA GLY A 648 -3.73 4.21 13.91
C GLY A 648 -2.25 3.92 13.90
N VAL A 649 -1.57 4.21 15.02
CA VAL A 649 -0.13 3.95 15.18
C VAL A 649 0.14 2.70 16.00
N ILE A 650 -0.63 2.46 17.06
CA ILE A 650 -0.33 1.40 18.02
C ILE A 650 -1.15 0.14 17.72
N LEU A 651 -0.47 -0.98 17.48
CA LEU A 651 -1.08 -2.28 17.20
C LEU A 651 -1.97 -2.77 18.34
N GLY A 652 -3.15 -3.29 17.99
CA GLY A 652 -4.10 -3.91 18.93
C GLY A 652 -4.70 -2.98 19.99
N PHE A 653 -4.45 -1.66 19.94
CA PHE A 653 -4.95 -0.71 20.93
C PHE A 653 -6.20 0.04 20.43
N PRO A 654 -7.26 0.19 21.24
CA PRO A 654 -8.43 0.96 20.86
C PRO A 654 -8.13 2.46 20.82
N HIS A 655 -8.40 3.07 19.68
CA HIS A 655 -8.33 4.51 19.46
C HIS A 655 -9.70 5.16 19.71
N ASP A 656 -9.70 6.29 20.41
CA ASP A 656 -10.89 7.09 20.69
C ASP A 656 -10.55 8.57 20.57
N VAL A 657 -10.80 9.15 19.40
CA VAL A 657 -10.41 10.54 19.10
C VAL A 657 -11.63 11.44 19.07
N ALA A 658 -11.74 12.31 20.06
CA ALA A 658 -12.78 13.32 20.14
C ALA A 658 -12.56 14.44 19.11
N ILE A 659 -13.63 14.79 18.40
CA ILE A 659 -13.65 15.76 17.32
C ILE A 659 -14.50 16.96 17.73
N SER A 660 -13.89 18.14 17.72
CA SER A 660 -14.64 19.39 17.84
C SER A 660 -14.41 20.33 16.65
N LEU A 661 -15.45 21.04 16.25
CA LEU A 661 -15.43 22.04 15.18
C LEU A 661 -15.81 23.41 15.76
N ASN A 662 -14.91 24.38 15.67
CA ASN A 662 -15.07 25.72 16.24
C ASN A 662 -15.50 25.71 17.72
N GLY A 663 -14.98 24.74 18.49
CA GLY A 663 -15.30 24.52 19.91
C GLY A 663 -16.60 23.75 20.19
N THR A 664 -17.33 23.31 19.16
CA THR A 664 -18.51 22.44 19.32
C THR A 664 -18.10 20.97 19.17
N ASN A 665 -18.37 20.14 20.17
CA ASN A 665 -18.11 18.70 20.10
C ASN A 665 -19.07 18.03 19.10
N LEU A 666 -18.54 17.24 18.16
CA LEU A 666 -19.31 16.50 17.17
C LEU A 666 -19.41 15.00 17.49
N GLY A 667 -18.54 14.48 18.35
CA GLY A 667 -18.42 13.07 18.69
C GLY A 667 -17.02 12.54 18.43
N ASP A 668 -16.87 11.22 18.47
CA ASP A 668 -15.56 10.58 18.49
C ASP A 668 -15.37 9.63 17.30
N VAL A 669 -14.13 9.54 16.78
CA VAL A 669 -13.73 8.51 15.82
C VAL A 669 -13.11 7.35 16.61
N THR A 670 -13.77 6.19 16.58
CA THR A 670 -13.30 4.98 17.28
C THR A 670 -12.88 3.90 16.30
N PHE A 671 -11.73 3.27 16.57
CA PHE A 671 -11.14 2.21 15.76
C PHE A 671 -10.08 1.47 16.59
N ILE A 672 -9.39 0.47 16.03
CA ILE A 672 -8.42 -0.33 16.77
C ILE A 672 -7.14 -0.54 15.96
N GLY A 673 -6.02 -0.62 16.66
CA GLY A 673 -4.75 -1.02 16.06
C GLY A 673 -4.23 0.00 15.06
N GLN A 674 -3.54 -0.51 14.04
CA GLN A 674 -3.09 0.29 12.89
C GLN A 674 -4.13 0.33 11.76
N ASP A 675 -5.41 0.14 12.06
CA ASP A 675 -6.46 0.31 11.06
C ASP A 675 -6.71 1.79 10.76
N LYS A 676 -7.38 2.06 9.63
CA LYS A 676 -7.91 3.38 9.34
C LYS A 676 -9.23 3.59 10.06
N GLY A 677 -9.29 4.59 10.94
CA GLY A 677 -10.53 5.09 11.52
C GLY A 677 -11.15 6.14 10.63
N LYS A 678 -12.37 5.91 10.12
CA LYS A 678 -13.07 6.87 9.27
C LYS A 678 -14.49 7.11 9.75
N LEU A 679 -14.87 8.37 9.92
CA LEU A 679 -16.24 8.75 10.28
C LEU A 679 -16.68 10.06 9.62
N THR A 680 -17.99 10.16 9.36
CA THR A 680 -18.63 11.38 8.87
C THR A 680 -19.59 11.90 9.94
N PHE A 681 -19.45 13.18 10.29
CA PHE A 681 -20.25 13.90 11.26
C PHE A 681 -21.19 14.87 10.56
N ASP A 682 -22.45 14.89 10.98
CA ASP A 682 -23.36 15.98 10.65
C ASP A 682 -22.96 17.25 11.41
N VAL A 683 -22.74 18.35 10.69
CA VAL A 683 -22.37 19.63 11.28
C VAL A 683 -23.63 20.38 11.69
N PRO A 684 -23.81 20.71 13.00
CA PRO A 684 -24.98 21.46 13.44
C PRO A 684 -25.06 22.85 12.81
N ALA A 685 -26.28 23.31 12.57
CA ALA A 685 -26.52 24.64 12.01
C ALA A 685 -25.87 25.75 12.87
N GLY A 686 -25.17 26.68 12.21
CA GLY A 686 -24.50 27.82 12.87
C GLY A 686 -23.11 27.53 13.46
N VAL A 687 -22.64 26.28 13.47
CA VAL A 687 -21.28 25.92 13.91
C VAL A 687 -20.23 26.33 12.88
N LEU A 688 -20.54 26.09 11.60
CA LEU A 688 -19.63 26.39 10.50
C LEU A 688 -19.59 27.90 10.20
N ARG A 689 -18.39 28.44 10.00
CA ARG A 689 -18.14 29.85 9.72
C ARG A 689 -17.61 30.01 8.30
N PRO A 690 -17.97 31.09 7.58
CA PRO A 690 -17.33 31.39 6.31
C PRO A 690 -15.80 31.51 6.48
N TRP A 691 -15.06 30.97 5.51
CA TRP A 691 -13.59 30.94 5.52
C TRP A 691 -13.03 30.01 6.61
N ALA A 692 -12.27 30.51 7.59
CA ALA A 692 -11.51 29.66 8.49
C ALA A 692 -12.40 28.93 9.51
N ASN A 693 -12.22 27.61 9.62
CA ASN A 693 -12.82 26.75 10.63
C ASN A 693 -11.73 25.91 11.31
N THR A 694 -11.77 25.86 12.64
CA THR A 694 -10.80 25.09 13.44
C THR A 694 -11.42 23.73 13.80
N ILE A 695 -10.78 22.66 13.39
CA ILE A 695 -11.07 21.28 13.78
C ILE A 695 -10.05 20.90 14.84
N THR A 696 -10.50 20.61 16.06
CA THR A 696 -9.63 20.14 17.15
C THR A 696 -9.81 18.65 17.32
N LEU A 697 -8.73 17.89 17.19
CA LEU A 697 -8.66 16.44 17.41
C LEU A 697 -7.96 16.17 18.73
N THR A 698 -8.57 15.37 19.61
CA THR A 698 -7.97 15.02 20.92
C THR A 698 -8.19 13.55 21.23
N ALA A 699 -7.10 12.80 21.37
CA ALA A 699 -7.17 11.39 21.75
C ALA A 699 -7.56 11.23 23.24
N GLN A 700 -8.47 10.32 23.54
CA GLN A 700 -9.08 10.17 24.86
C GLN A 700 -8.42 9.07 25.70
N ASN A 701 -7.81 8.05 25.08
CA ASN A 701 -7.24 6.89 25.78
C ASN A 701 -5.77 7.06 26.21
N GLY A 702 -5.32 8.30 26.43
CA GLY A 702 -3.99 8.63 26.94
C GLY A 702 -2.88 8.41 25.90
N ASP A 703 -1.66 8.09 26.37
CA ASP A 703 -0.46 8.00 25.52
C ASP A 703 -0.50 6.87 24.48
N TYR A 704 -1.34 5.85 24.69
CA TYR A 704 -1.49 4.74 23.76
C TYR A 704 -2.43 5.09 22.59
N ASP A 705 -3.18 6.17 22.74
CA ASP A 705 -4.11 6.64 21.72
C ASP A 705 -3.41 7.62 20.79
N THR A 706 -2.47 7.08 20.01
CA THR A 706 -1.73 7.86 19.00
C THR A 706 -2.20 7.47 17.62
N SER A 707 -2.59 8.46 16.83
CA SER A 707 -2.96 8.30 15.41
C SER A 707 -2.37 9.42 14.56
N LEU A 708 -2.41 9.27 13.24
CA LEU A 708 -1.98 10.28 12.28
C LEU A 708 -3.19 10.71 11.45
N VAL A 709 -3.28 11.99 11.08
CA VAL A 709 -4.33 12.46 10.16
C VAL A 709 -4.05 11.89 8.76
N ASP A 710 -4.97 11.09 8.23
CA ASP A 710 -4.93 10.65 6.82
C ASP A 710 -5.47 11.78 5.94
N TYR A 711 -6.71 12.21 6.19
CA TYR A 711 -7.28 13.43 5.60
C TYR A 711 -8.45 13.96 6.41
N ILE A 712 -8.80 15.24 6.21
CA ILE A 712 -10.01 15.89 6.72
C ILE A 712 -10.76 16.51 5.55
N ARG A 713 -12.05 16.19 5.38
CA ARG A 713 -12.91 16.74 4.33
C ARG A 713 -14.13 17.43 4.94
N ILE A 714 -14.46 18.60 4.46
CA ILE A 714 -15.76 19.20 4.74
C ILE A 714 -16.56 19.39 3.46
N THR A 715 -17.81 18.92 3.49
CA THR A 715 -18.80 19.16 2.44
C THR A 715 -19.82 20.15 2.96
N TYR A 716 -20.01 21.28 2.28
CA TYR A 716 -20.83 22.38 2.77
C TYR A 716 -21.63 23.08 1.64
N PRO A 717 -22.73 23.79 1.96
CA PRO A 717 -23.47 24.56 0.97
C PRO A 717 -22.71 25.84 0.61
N HIS A 718 -22.22 25.92 -0.63
CA HIS A 718 -21.50 27.06 -1.19
C HIS A 718 -22.43 27.88 -2.09
N ARG A 719 -22.35 29.22 -2.01
CA ARG A 719 -23.13 30.13 -2.87
C ARG A 719 -22.52 30.22 -4.27
N TYR A 720 -23.31 30.53 -5.28
CA TYR A 720 -22.77 30.79 -6.63
C TYR A 720 -22.03 32.14 -6.71
N VAL A 721 -20.85 32.21 -6.10
CA VAL A 721 -19.97 33.39 -6.01
C VAL A 721 -18.53 32.92 -6.21
N ALA A 722 -17.76 33.63 -7.04
CA ALA A 722 -16.38 33.26 -7.34
C ALA A 722 -15.47 33.30 -6.10
N ASP A 723 -14.65 32.25 -5.95
CA ASP A 723 -13.57 32.14 -4.97
C ASP A 723 -12.28 32.68 -5.58
N SER A 724 -12.03 33.98 -5.39
CA SER A 724 -10.85 34.65 -5.96
C SER A 724 -10.75 34.45 -7.48
N ASP A 725 -11.81 34.88 -8.19
CA ASP A 725 -11.91 34.86 -9.66
C ASP A 725 -11.95 33.47 -10.32
N HIS A 726 -12.23 32.44 -9.53
CA HIS A 726 -12.38 31.06 -9.98
C HIS A 726 -13.55 30.39 -9.25
N LEU A 727 -14.30 29.52 -9.93
CA LEU A 727 -15.31 28.68 -9.28
C LEU A 727 -15.52 27.36 -10.00
N LYS A 728 -15.46 26.25 -9.26
CA LYS A 728 -15.95 24.93 -9.68
C LYS A 728 -17.27 24.66 -8.98
N PHE A 729 -18.33 24.43 -9.74
CA PHE A 729 -19.69 24.29 -9.20
C PHE A 729 -20.51 23.25 -9.94
N THR A 730 -21.58 22.77 -9.32
CA THR A 730 -22.48 21.79 -9.93
C THR A 730 -23.85 22.40 -10.19
N GLY A 731 -24.51 21.93 -11.26
CA GLY A 731 -25.86 22.36 -11.64
C GLY A 731 -26.64 21.22 -12.29
N ARG A 732 -27.97 21.24 -12.22
CA ARG A 732 -28.78 20.26 -12.94
C ARG A 732 -28.94 20.70 -14.39
N ALA A 733 -29.02 19.74 -15.30
CA ALA A 733 -29.34 20.02 -16.70
C ALA A 733 -30.58 20.94 -16.80
N GLY A 734 -30.45 22.07 -17.51
CA GLY A 734 -31.53 23.04 -17.71
C GLY A 734 -31.62 24.16 -16.67
N ASP A 735 -30.83 24.12 -15.58
CA ASP A 735 -30.70 25.24 -14.64
C ASP A 735 -30.00 26.45 -15.31
N GLU A 736 -30.50 27.67 -15.08
CA GLU A 736 -29.81 28.92 -15.43
C GLU A 736 -29.11 29.48 -14.18
N ILE A 737 -27.80 29.27 -14.07
CA ILE A 737 -27.02 29.60 -12.87
C ILE A 737 -26.34 30.95 -13.04
N THR A 738 -26.53 31.83 -12.07
CA THR A 738 -25.85 33.12 -12.01
C THR A 738 -24.69 33.08 -11.01
N VAL A 739 -23.48 33.40 -11.47
CA VAL A 739 -22.26 33.45 -10.64
C VAL A 739 -21.68 34.87 -10.67
N GLY A 740 -21.49 35.49 -9.51
CA GLY A 740 -20.95 36.85 -9.39
C GLY A 740 -19.53 36.93 -8.83
N ASN A 741 -19.05 38.17 -8.64
CA ASN A 741 -17.80 38.55 -7.96
C ASN A 741 -16.49 38.38 -8.75
N PHE A 742 -16.55 38.18 -10.06
CA PHE A 742 -15.34 38.14 -10.89
C PHE A 742 -14.74 39.54 -11.10
N THR A 743 -13.42 39.70 -11.13
CA THR A 743 -12.72 40.96 -11.45
C THR A 743 -12.51 41.15 -12.95
N THR A 744 -12.50 40.07 -13.73
CA THR A 744 -12.48 40.07 -15.21
C THR A 744 -13.51 39.06 -15.75
N PRO A 745 -13.98 39.18 -17.01
CA PRO A 745 -14.92 38.21 -17.57
C PRO A 745 -14.34 36.78 -17.56
N PRO A 746 -15.04 35.78 -16.99
CA PRO A 746 -14.53 34.42 -16.95
C PRO A 746 -14.88 33.61 -18.20
N VAL A 747 -14.02 32.63 -18.51
CA VAL A 747 -14.35 31.51 -19.41
C VAL A 747 -15.11 30.46 -18.61
N VAL A 748 -16.15 29.88 -19.18
CA VAL A 748 -16.96 28.82 -18.55
C VAL A 748 -16.85 27.53 -19.35
N ILE A 749 -16.41 26.47 -18.69
CA ILE A 749 -16.21 25.14 -19.26
C ILE A 749 -17.08 24.13 -18.50
N ASP A 750 -17.82 23.31 -19.22
CA ASP A 750 -18.40 22.08 -18.68
C ASP A 750 -17.33 20.99 -18.66
N ILE A 751 -16.99 20.53 -17.46
CA ILE A 751 -15.97 19.53 -17.16
C ILE A 751 -16.59 18.24 -16.60
N THR A 752 -17.89 18.03 -16.81
CA THR A 752 -18.60 16.80 -16.38
C THR A 752 -17.94 15.55 -16.94
N ASP A 753 -17.58 15.59 -18.23
CA ASP A 753 -16.64 14.67 -18.84
C ASP A 753 -15.30 15.38 -19.00
N ARG A 754 -14.36 15.05 -18.10
CA ARG A 754 -13.03 15.68 -18.03
C ARG A 754 -12.19 15.52 -19.29
N ASP A 755 -12.37 14.42 -20.02
CA ASP A 755 -11.63 14.12 -21.25
C ASP A 755 -12.32 14.75 -22.47
N ARG A 756 -13.53 15.31 -22.29
CA ARG A 756 -14.33 15.96 -23.33
C ARG A 756 -14.96 17.28 -22.84
N PRO A 757 -14.13 18.25 -22.39
CA PRO A 757 -14.62 19.52 -21.91
C PRO A 757 -15.35 20.30 -23.01
N VAL A 758 -16.39 21.04 -22.64
CA VAL A 758 -17.20 21.86 -23.56
C VAL A 758 -17.20 23.31 -23.10
N GLN A 759 -16.88 24.25 -23.99
CA GLN A 759 -16.95 25.68 -23.64
C GLN A 759 -18.37 26.21 -23.79
N LEU A 760 -18.90 26.82 -22.74
CA LEU A 760 -20.23 27.45 -22.73
C LEU A 760 -20.09 28.96 -22.96
N THR A 761 -21.02 29.57 -23.71
CA THR A 761 -21.14 31.03 -23.79
C THR A 761 -22.06 31.55 -22.66
N PRO A 762 -21.53 32.18 -21.59
CA PRO A 762 -22.37 32.84 -20.61
C PRO A 762 -22.89 34.19 -21.12
N GLN A 763 -23.99 34.67 -20.54
CA GLN A 763 -24.32 36.09 -20.55
C GLN A 763 -23.48 36.80 -19.51
N VAL A 764 -22.71 37.82 -19.90
CA VAL A 764 -21.82 38.55 -18.99
C VAL A 764 -22.40 39.94 -18.74
N THR A 765 -22.58 40.29 -17.47
CA THR A 765 -22.93 41.63 -17.02
C THR A 765 -21.82 42.19 -16.13
N SER A 766 -21.69 43.52 -16.10
CA SER A 766 -20.74 44.19 -15.20
C SER A 766 -21.45 45.25 -14.37
N GLN A 767 -21.14 45.28 -13.08
CA GLN A 767 -21.63 46.25 -12.12
C GLN A 767 -20.51 46.58 -11.13
N ASP A 768 -20.28 47.87 -10.87
CA ASP A 768 -19.29 48.37 -9.89
C ASP A 768 -17.87 47.80 -10.05
N GLY A 769 -17.44 47.55 -11.30
CA GLY A 769 -16.12 47.01 -11.60
C GLY A 769 -15.96 45.50 -11.33
N LYS A 770 -17.06 44.81 -11.00
CA LYS A 770 -17.15 43.35 -10.93
C LYS A 770 -17.97 42.81 -12.11
N TYR A 771 -17.73 41.55 -12.44
CA TYR A 771 -18.42 40.81 -13.49
C TYR A 771 -19.28 39.71 -12.88
N GLN A 772 -20.43 39.49 -13.51
CA GLN A 772 -21.36 38.42 -13.21
C GLN A 772 -21.65 37.67 -14.51
N ILE A 773 -21.77 36.36 -14.40
CA ILE A 773 -22.15 35.49 -15.50
C ILE A 773 -23.50 34.83 -15.21
N ALA A 774 -24.36 34.72 -16.22
CA ALA A 774 -25.46 33.79 -16.23
C ALA A 774 -25.15 32.70 -17.26
N VAL A 775 -25.05 31.46 -16.81
CA VAL A 775 -24.73 30.30 -17.64
C VAL A 775 -25.85 29.28 -17.59
N GLN A 776 -26.25 28.82 -18.77
CA GLN A 776 -27.20 27.75 -18.93
C GLN A 776 -26.49 26.40 -18.83
N VAL A 777 -26.87 25.59 -17.84
CA VAL A 777 -26.35 24.22 -17.72
C VAL A 777 -26.86 23.39 -18.90
N PRO A 778 -25.98 22.65 -19.63
CA PRO A 778 -26.37 21.92 -20.83
C PRO A 778 -27.55 20.96 -20.62
N PHE A 779 -28.47 20.90 -21.60
CA PHE A 779 -29.62 20.01 -21.58
C PHE A 779 -30.08 19.67 -22.99
N THR A 780 -30.94 18.65 -23.11
CA THR A 780 -31.65 18.35 -24.36
C THR A 780 -33.11 18.78 -24.23
N THR A 781 -33.67 19.40 -25.28
CA THR A 781 -35.07 19.86 -25.29
C THR A 781 -36.08 18.72 -25.17
N THR A 782 -35.66 17.47 -25.42
CA THR A 782 -36.44 16.25 -25.24
C THR A 782 -36.46 15.74 -23.80
N ASN A 783 -35.58 16.23 -22.91
CA ASN A 783 -35.53 15.81 -21.50
C ASN A 783 -35.07 16.94 -20.58
N SER A 784 -35.83 18.04 -20.52
CA SER A 784 -35.61 19.18 -19.61
C SER A 784 -35.83 18.86 -18.12
N GLN A 785 -36.27 17.64 -17.80
CA GLN A 785 -36.45 17.10 -16.45
C GLN A 785 -35.31 16.17 -16.03
N SER A 786 -34.23 16.10 -16.82
CA SER A 786 -33.08 15.25 -16.53
C SER A 786 -32.50 15.56 -15.14
N THR A 787 -32.32 14.51 -14.33
CA THR A 787 -31.65 14.60 -13.02
C THR A 787 -30.11 14.60 -13.15
N LEU A 788 -29.59 14.56 -14.38
CA LEU A 788 -28.16 14.64 -14.67
C LEU A 788 -27.61 15.96 -14.12
N ARG A 789 -26.54 15.85 -13.33
CA ARG A 789 -25.78 16.99 -12.84
C ARG A 789 -24.53 17.17 -13.69
N HIS A 790 -24.24 18.43 -13.98
CA HIS A 790 -23.02 18.85 -14.63
C HIS A 790 -22.10 19.52 -13.62
N THR A 791 -20.79 19.37 -13.83
CA THR A 791 -19.74 20.10 -13.12
C THR A 791 -19.17 21.15 -14.06
N LEU A 792 -19.30 22.42 -13.70
CA LEU A 792 -18.83 23.56 -14.48
C LEU A 792 -17.64 24.23 -13.79
N LEU A 793 -16.72 24.74 -14.60
CA LEU A 793 -15.54 25.48 -14.19
C LEU A 793 -15.61 26.89 -14.80
N ALA A 794 -15.64 27.92 -13.97
CA ALA A 794 -15.56 29.32 -14.38
C ALA A 794 -14.22 29.91 -13.93
N VAL A 795 -13.42 30.43 -14.87
CA VAL A 795 -12.06 30.94 -14.62
C VAL A 795 -11.88 32.29 -15.28
N ALA A 796 -11.55 33.33 -14.50
CA ALA A 796 -11.18 34.63 -15.04
C ALA A 796 -9.76 34.65 -15.61
N ASP A 797 -9.44 35.63 -16.46
CA ASP A 797 -8.21 35.64 -17.25
C ASP A 797 -6.92 35.63 -16.40
N ASP A 798 -6.95 36.24 -15.20
CA ASP A 798 -5.83 36.28 -14.25
C ASP A 798 -5.65 34.99 -13.44
N ARG A 799 -6.61 34.07 -13.52
CA ARG A 799 -6.60 32.75 -12.89
C ARG A 799 -6.34 31.62 -13.90
N VAL A 800 -6.15 31.95 -15.18
CA VAL A 800 -5.72 30.99 -16.20
C VAL A 800 -4.32 30.49 -15.84
N SER A 801 -4.20 29.17 -15.72
CA SER A 801 -2.99 28.50 -15.27
C SER A 801 -1.94 28.40 -16.38
N SER A 802 -0.68 28.29 -15.98
CA SER A 802 0.45 27.93 -16.85
C SER A 802 1.02 26.59 -16.40
N PRO A 803 1.45 25.70 -17.31
CA PRO A 803 2.10 24.45 -16.93
C PRO A 803 3.33 24.71 -16.07
N ALA A 804 3.64 23.79 -15.15
CA ALA A 804 4.85 23.83 -14.33
C ALA A 804 6.14 23.72 -15.16
N GLY A 805 6.05 23.25 -16.41
CA GLY A 805 7.13 23.25 -17.38
C GLY A 805 6.64 22.88 -18.78
N VAL A 806 7.26 23.46 -19.79
CA VAL A 806 7.04 23.17 -21.21
C VAL A 806 8.38 22.83 -21.83
N VAL A 807 8.57 21.57 -22.22
CA VAL A 807 9.87 21.02 -22.66
C VAL A 807 9.73 20.18 -23.93
N ALA A 808 10.81 20.07 -24.69
CA ALA A 808 10.85 19.18 -25.84
C ALA A 808 10.86 17.70 -25.39
N ASN A 809 10.18 16.84 -26.12
CA ASN A 809 10.40 15.40 -26.07
C ASN A 809 11.79 15.07 -26.61
N HIS A 810 12.47 14.09 -26.01
CA HIS A 810 13.70 13.50 -26.54
C HIS A 810 13.34 12.15 -27.17
N PRO A 811 13.20 12.07 -28.52
CA PRO A 811 12.64 10.89 -29.14
C PRO A 811 13.40 9.61 -28.83
N SER A 812 12.68 8.54 -28.49
CA SER A 812 13.26 7.24 -28.15
C SER A 812 12.37 6.06 -28.59
N GLN A 813 13.00 4.89 -28.76
CA GLN A 813 12.38 3.67 -29.30
C GLN A 813 12.87 2.42 -28.57
N TRP A 814 13.06 2.49 -27.26
CA TRP A 814 13.55 1.38 -26.44
C TRP A 814 12.60 0.18 -26.44
N HIS A 815 11.30 0.40 -26.67
CA HIS A 815 10.31 -0.67 -26.86
C HIS A 815 10.51 -1.50 -28.13
N SER A 816 11.14 -0.93 -29.18
CA SER A 816 11.22 -1.53 -30.51
C SER A 816 12.26 -2.67 -30.60
N PRO A 817 12.12 -3.58 -31.59
CA PRO A 817 13.14 -4.58 -31.86
C PRO A 817 14.48 -3.96 -32.25
N GLN A 818 15.54 -4.29 -31.51
CA GLN A 818 16.89 -3.75 -31.72
C GLN A 818 17.97 -4.78 -31.35
N PRO A 819 19.27 -4.55 -31.68
CA PRO A 819 20.35 -5.48 -31.35
C PRO A 819 20.40 -5.85 -29.86
N GLY A 820 20.08 -4.91 -28.97
CA GLY A 820 20.12 -5.09 -27.51
C GLY A 820 21.53 -5.05 -26.93
N ALA A 821 21.65 -5.34 -25.64
CA ALA A 821 22.89 -5.33 -24.89
C ALA A 821 22.82 -6.33 -23.72
N ASP A 822 23.96 -6.85 -23.28
CA ASP A 822 24.03 -7.72 -22.10
C ASP A 822 23.65 -6.96 -20.81
N ILE A 823 23.96 -5.66 -20.77
CA ILE A 823 23.78 -4.79 -19.60
C ILE A 823 22.92 -3.59 -20.00
N ALA A 824 21.74 -3.46 -19.39
CA ALA A 824 20.93 -2.24 -19.45
C ALA A 824 21.37 -1.29 -18.33
N MET A 825 22.01 -0.17 -18.67
CA MET A 825 22.44 0.85 -17.72
C MET A 825 21.44 2.00 -17.69
N VAL A 826 20.48 1.96 -16.76
CA VAL A 826 19.46 3.00 -16.60
C VAL A 826 20.02 4.09 -15.70
N THR A 827 20.02 5.35 -16.17
CA THR A 827 20.73 6.44 -15.50
C THR A 827 19.96 7.76 -15.53
N TYR A 828 20.18 8.61 -14.53
CA TYR A 828 19.78 10.01 -14.63
C TYR A 828 20.49 10.67 -15.81
N GLY A 829 19.75 11.46 -16.62
CA GLY A 829 20.24 11.92 -17.92
C GLY A 829 21.57 12.68 -17.86
N GLU A 830 21.76 13.51 -16.82
CA GLU A 830 22.99 14.27 -16.61
C GLU A 830 24.20 13.40 -16.25
N PHE A 831 23.97 12.17 -15.76
CA PHE A 831 25.03 11.24 -15.33
C PHE A 831 25.45 10.28 -16.43
N ALA A 832 24.74 10.22 -17.56
CA ALA A 832 25.00 9.28 -18.64
C ALA A 832 26.45 9.30 -19.15
N GLY A 833 27.05 10.49 -19.25
CA GLY A 833 28.45 10.65 -19.67
C GLY A 833 29.47 10.07 -18.68
N ALA A 834 29.13 9.95 -17.39
CA ALA A 834 30.02 9.40 -16.37
C ALA A 834 30.26 7.88 -16.52
N LEU A 835 29.35 7.17 -17.19
CA LEU A 835 29.44 5.72 -17.38
C LEU A 835 30.40 5.28 -18.50
N GLY A 836 30.95 6.22 -19.29
CA GLY A 836 31.83 5.92 -20.43
C GLY A 836 33.04 5.01 -20.12
N PRO A 837 33.78 5.21 -19.01
CA PRO A 837 34.84 4.28 -18.60
C PRO A 837 34.35 2.84 -18.39
N LEU A 838 33.20 2.66 -17.73
CA LEU A 838 32.63 1.35 -17.43
C LEU A 838 32.14 0.63 -18.68
N VAL A 839 31.49 1.35 -19.62
CA VAL A 839 31.11 0.81 -20.93
C VAL A 839 32.33 0.24 -21.68
N ARG A 840 33.48 0.92 -21.61
CA ARG A 840 34.72 0.43 -22.24
C ARG A 840 35.29 -0.79 -21.52
N ALA A 841 35.23 -0.84 -20.19
CA ALA A 841 35.67 -2.00 -19.42
C ALA A 841 34.86 -3.25 -19.79
N HIS A 842 33.53 -3.14 -19.88
CA HIS A 842 32.66 -4.21 -20.36
C HIS A 842 33.01 -4.71 -21.75
N MET A 843 33.33 -3.80 -22.70
CA MET A 843 33.74 -4.20 -24.04
C MET A 843 35.03 -5.02 -24.04
N VAL A 844 35.98 -4.71 -23.15
CA VAL A 844 37.23 -5.49 -22.99
C VAL A 844 36.93 -6.90 -22.47
N GLU A 845 35.91 -7.05 -21.64
CA GLU A 845 35.43 -8.36 -21.17
C GLU A 845 34.48 -9.08 -22.16
N GLY A 846 34.22 -8.51 -23.33
CA GLY A 846 33.34 -9.08 -24.35
C GLY A 846 31.85 -8.89 -24.07
N LYS A 847 31.46 -8.00 -23.15
CA LYS A 847 30.08 -7.63 -22.86
C LYS A 847 29.68 -6.34 -23.57
N THR A 848 28.40 -6.18 -23.82
CA THR A 848 27.80 -4.99 -24.43
C THR A 848 26.92 -4.23 -23.43
N SER A 849 26.96 -2.90 -23.45
CA SER A 849 26.17 -2.05 -22.55
C SER A 849 25.34 -1.03 -23.33
N ALA A 850 24.09 -0.85 -22.93
CA ALA A 850 23.23 0.22 -23.40
C ALA A 850 23.05 1.26 -22.28
N VAL A 851 23.45 2.51 -22.51
CA VAL A 851 23.24 3.63 -21.57
C VAL A 851 21.90 4.30 -21.89
N ILE A 852 20.99 4.27 -20.92
CA ILE A 852 19.57 4.58 -21.09
C ILE A 852 19.19 5.70 -20.10
N PRO A 853 18.97 6.94 -20.56
CA PRO A 853 18.41 7.97 -19.71
C PRO A 853 17.03 7.56 -19.20
N VAL A 854 16.80 7.57 -17.89
CA VAL A 854 15.55 7.10 -17.27
C VAL A 854 14.34 7.94 -17.71
N GLY A 855 14.54 9.23 -18.04
CA GLY A 855 13.52 10.11 -18.60
C GLY A 855 12.90 9.56 -19.89
N ASN A 856 13.69 8.91 -20.75
CA ASN A 856 13.19 8.27 -21.96
C ASN A 856 12.27 7.09 -21.63
N LEU A 857 12.55 6.38 -20.53
CA LEU A 857 11.70 5.28 -20.08
C LEU A 857 10.38 5.79 -19.51
N TYR A 858 10.37 6.90 -18.76
CA TYR A 858 9.13 7.54 -18.34
C TYR A 858 8.28 7.91 -19.54
N ASP A 859 8.89 8.55 -20.53
CA ASP A 859 8.25 8.96 -21.77
C ASP A 859 7.65 7.79 -22.53
N GLU A 860 8.37 6.68 -22.73
CA GLU A 860 7.86 5.53 -23.49
C GLU A 860 6.87 4.66 -22.70
N PHE A 861 7.19 4.32 -21.44
CA PHE A 861 6.53 3.24 -20.71
C PHE A 861 5.58 3.71 -19.61
N ASN A 862 5.55 5.01 -19.33
CA ASN A 862 4.67 5.58 -18.30
C ASN A 862 4.18 7.00 -18.64
N PHE A 863 3.98 7.29 -19.93
CA PHE A 863 3.37 8.53 -20.41
C PHE A 863 4.09 9.84 -20.02
N GLY A 864 5.36 9.76 -19.64
CA GLY A 864 6.18 10.86 -19.14
C GLY A 864 6.15 11.02 -17.61
N GLU A 865 5.32 10.27 -16.88
CA GLU A 865 5.28 10.30 -15.43
C GLU A 865 6.53 9.63 -14.83
N HIS A 866 7.19 10.34 -13.91
CA HIS A 866 8.25 9.80 -13.06
C HIS A 866 7.74 8.63 -12.22
N SER A 867 8.19 7.41 -12.53
CA SER A 867 7.74 6.20 -11.85
C SER A 867 8.68 5.00 -12.04
N PRO A 868 8.89 4.16 -11.02
CA PRO A 868 9.64 2.91 -11.17
C PRO A 868 8.96 1.89 -12.11
N PHE A 869 7.65 2.02 -12.35
CA PHE A 869 6.93 1.12 -13.27
C PHE A 869 7.45 1.23 -14.71
N ALA A 870 7.99 2.39 -15.11
CA ALA A 870 8.59 2.58 -16.42
C ALA A 870 9.78 1.63 -16.65
N ILE A 871 10.67 1.50 -15.66
CA ILE A 871 11.85 0.63 -15.72
C ILE A 871 11.42 -0.84 -15.81
N LYS A 872 10.46 -1.26 -14.99
CA LYS A 872 9.94 -2.63 -15.01
C LYS A 872 9.29 -3.00 -16.35
N ARG A 873 8.44 -2.13 -16.89
CA ARG A 873 7.80 -2.32 -18.21
C ARG A 873 8.83 -2.30 -19.35
N PHE A 874 9.84 -1.44 -19.26
CA PHE A 874 10.97 -1.45 -20.18
C PHE A 874 11.66 -2.82 -20.21
N LEU A 875 12.00 -3.39 -19.06
CA LEU A 875 12.67 -4.70 -18.99
C LEU A 875 11.80 -5.82 -19.59
N GLN A 876 10.50 -5.83 -19.31
CA GLN A 876 9.56 -6.77 -19.95
C GLN A 876 9.56 -6.64 -21.48
N SER A 877 9.60 -5.41 -21.99
CA SER A 877 9.68 -5.14 -23.43
C SER A 877 11.03 -5.56 -24.02
N ALA A 878 12.13 -5.24 -23.35
CA ALA A 878 13.49 -5.58 -23.79
C ALA A 878 13.71 -7.09 -23.87
N LEU A 879 13.27 -7.85 -22.86
CA LEU A 879 13.33 -9.31 -22.85
C LEU A 879 12.57 -9.95 -24.02
N LYS A 880 11.52 -9.30 -24.50
CA LYS A 880 10.70 -9.78 -25.60
C LYS A 880 11.23 -9.38 -26.97
N ASN A 881 11.70 -8.14 -27.11
CA ASN A 881 11.91 -7.51 -28.42
C ASN A 881 13.39 -7.37 -28.80
N TRP A 882 14.31 -7.36 -27.85
CA TRP A 882 15.74 -7.23 -28.16
C TRP A 882 16.34 -8.56 -28.61
N LYS A 883 17.21 -8.53 -29.62
CA LYS A 883 17.92 -9.74 -30.09
C LYS A 883 18.85 -10.29 -29.01
N ARG A 884 19.50 -9.39 -28.28
CA ARG A 884 20.27 -9.68 -27.07
C ARG A 884 19.52 -9.12 -25.85
N PRO A 885 18.74 -9.95 -25.15
CA PRO A 885 18.05 -9.51 -23.95
C PRO A 885 19.07 -9.19 -22.84
N PRO A 886 18.80 -8.18 -21.99
CA PRO A 886 19.69 -7.84 -20.89
C PRO A 886 19.71 -8.97 -19.84
N ALA A 887 20.92 -9.42 -19.48
CA ALA A 887 21.16 -10.31 -18.34
C ALA A 887 21.38 -9.51 -17.04
N TYR A 888 21.79 -8.24 -17.18
CA TYR A 888 22.11 -7.36 -16.07
C TYR A 888 21.39 -6.00 -16.18
N LEU A 889 21.00 -5.46 -15.03
CA LEU A 889 20.46 -4.11 -14.86
C LEU A 889 21.39 -3.31 -13.94
N LEU A 890 21.96 -2.21 -14.43
CA LEU A 890 22.72 -1.26 -13.62
C LEU A 890 21.95 0.05 -13.49
N LEU A 891 21.59 0.43 -12.27
CA LEU A 891 20.86 1.66 -11.95
C LEU A 891 21.86 2.73 -11.50
N ASN A 892 22.01 3.83 -12.24
CA ASN A 892 22.95 4.91 -11.91
C ASN A 892 22.22 6.20 -11.51
N GLY A 893 21.99 6.34 -10.21
CA GLY A 893 21.31 7.46 -9.56
C GLY A 893 20.79 7.07 -8.17
N ARG A 894 20.68 8.05 -7.27
CA ARG A 894 20.00 7.91 -5.98
C ARG A 894 18.50 7.66 -6.16
N ALA A 895 17.92 6.89 -5.24
CA ALA A 895 16.47 6.77 -5.06
C ALA A 895 16.08 7.34 -3.68
N SER A 896 14.80 7.65 -3.50
CA SER A 896 14.25 8.17 -2.25
C SER A 896 12.94 7.50 -1.90
N LEU A 897 12.65 7.37 -0.61
CA LEU A 897 11.31 7.07 -0.11
C LEU A 897 10.35 8.26 -0.27
N ASP A 898 10.88 9.47 -0.50
CA ASP A 898 10.14 10.72 -0.72
C ASP A 898 10.35 11.24 -2.17
N PRO A 899 9.77 10.57 -3.18
CA PRO A 899 9.90 10.99 -4.58
C PRO A 899 9.15 12.30 -4.88
N ARG A 900 8.23 12.70 -4.00
CA ARG A 900 7.40 13.92 -4.11
C ARG A 900 8.03 15.13 -3.45
N ASN A 901 9.12 14.93 -2.70
CA ASN A 901 9.77 15.96 -1.89
C ASN A 901 8.81 16.59 -0.88
N TYR A 902 7.95 15.79 -0.26
CA TYR A 902 7.07 16.24 0.82
C TYR A 902 7.86 16.72 2.04
N LEU A 903 9.03 16.15 2.29
CA LEU A 903 9.91 16.48 3.42
C LEU A 903 10.78 17.72 3.15
N GLY A 904 10.81 18.24 1.92
CA GLY A 904 11.51 19.47 1.57
C GLY A 904 13.04 19.36 1.43
N PHE A 905 13.60 18.15 1.34
CA PHE A 905 15.04 17.92 1.15
C PHE A 905 15.54 18.09 -0.31
N GLY A 906 14.63 18.39 -1.23
CA GLY A 906 14.90 18.55 -2.66
C GLY A 906 14.61 17.29 -3.47
N ASN A 907 14.95 17.31 -4.75
CA ASN A 907 14.72 16.17 -5.64
C ASN A 907 15.83 15.12 -5.47
N LEU A 908 15.62 14.18 -4.55
CA LEU A 908 16.58 13.10 -4.23
C LEU A 908 16.36 11.82 -5.06
N ASP A 909 15.19 11.67 -5.67
CA ASP A 909 14.79 10.47 -6.43
C ASP A 909 15.17 10.62 -7.91
N LEU A 910 16.45 10.40 -8.23
CA LEU A 910 16.98 10.60 -9.59
C LEU A 910 16.75 9.39 -10.49
N VAL A 911 16.91 8.18 -9.95
CA VAL A 911 16.51 6.92 -10.57
C VAL A 911 15.74 6.12 -9.51
N PRO A 912 14.41 5.99 -9.64
CA PRO A 912 13.55 5.51 -8.58
C PRO A 912 13.87 4.06 -8.20
N THR A 913 13.39 3.67 -7.03
CA THR A 913 13.28 2.28 -6.60
C THR A 913 11.83 1.96 -6.25
N ARG A 914 11.53 0.71 -5.90
CA ARG A 914 10.22 0.35 -5.34
C ARG A 914 10.36 0.15 -3.83
N ILE A 915 9.59 0.92 -3.07
CA ILE A 915 9.34 0.61 -1.66
C ILE A 915 8.38 -0.58 -1.60
N VAL A 916 8.77 -1.66 -0.95
CA VAL A 916 8.04 -2.92 -0.81
C VAL A 916 7.82 -3.24 0.67
N PRO A 917 6.75 -3.98 1.00
CA PRO A 917 6.57 -4.51 2.34
C PRO A 917 7.60 -5.59 2.66
N SER A 918 8.25 -5.46 3.82
CA SER A 918 8.95 -6.56 4.54
C SER A 918 8.12 -6.99 5.75
N SER A 919 8.58 -7.95 6.55
CA SER A 919 7.90 -8.34 7.79
C SER A 919 7.75 -7.20 8.81
N SER A 920 8.61 -6.19 8.75
CA SER A 920 8.83 -5.24 9.84
C SER A 920 8.89 -3.76 9.42
N LEU A 921 9.17 -3.44 8.16
CA LEU A 921 9.01 -2.07 7.64
C LEU A 921 8.82 -2.01 6.12
N MET A 922 8.36 -0.86 5.62
CA MET A 922 8.36 -0.53 4.20
C MET A 922 9.75 -0.11 3.72
N THR A 923 10.39 -0.91 2.87
CA THR A 923 11.79 -0.69 2.44
C THR A 923 12.01 -0.82 0.94
N ALA A 924 13.11 -0.30 0.41
CA ALA A 924 13.46 -0.38 -1.00
C ALA A 924 13.87 -1.80 -1.44
N SER A 925 13.48 -2.17 -2.66
CA SER A 925 13.94 -3.37 -3.34
C SER A 925 14.14 -3.11 -4.83
N ASP A 926 15.39 -3.14 -5.29
CA ASP A 926 15.71 -3.06 -6.72
C ASP A 926 15.47 -4.39 -7.45
N ASP A 927 15.49 -5.52 -6.75
CA ASP A 927 15.12 -6.82 -7.31
C ASP A 927 13.70 -6.83 -7.90
N TRP A 928 12.82 -5.97 -7.36
CA TRP A 928 11.45 -5.81 -7.82
C TRP A 928 11.34 -5.47 -9.31
N PHE A 929 12.34 -4.81 -9.90
CA PHE A 929 12.33 -4.46 -11.33
C PHE A 929 12.29 -5.68 -12.24
N SER A 930 12.84 -6.82 -11.80
CA SER A 930 12.85 -8.07 -12.58
C SER A 930 12.07 -9.23 -11.93
N ASP A 931 11.45 -8.99 -10.78
CA ASP A 931 10.42 -9.88 -10.22
C ASP A 931 9.08 -9.70 -10.97
N PHE A 932 8.99 -10.31 -12.15
CA PHE A 932 7.78 -10.26 -12.97
C PHE A 932 6.65 -11.16 -12.46
N LYS A 933 6.92 -12.04 -11.48
CA LYS A 933 5.93 -12.97 -10.90
C LYS A 933 5.37 -12.48 -9.56
N GLY A 934 5.96 -11.44 -8.97
CA GLY A 934 5.54 -10.90 -7.68
C GLY A 934 5.89 -11.80 -6.49
N ASN A 935 6.86 -12.71 -6.64
CA ASN A 935 7.25 -13.69 -5.62
C ASN A 935 8.59 -13.35 -4.93
N GLY A 936 9.10 -12.13 -5.14
CA GLY A 936 10.37 -11.65 -4.62
C GLY A 936 11.60 -12.20 -5.33
N MET A 937 11.47 -12.93 -6.44
CA MET A 937 12.60 -13.50 -7.17
C MET A 937 12.98 -12.62 -8.38
N PRO A 938 14.15 -11.96 -8.38
CA PRO A 938 14.63 -11.29 -9.57
C PRO A 938 14.97 -12.29 -10.67
N THR A 939 14.73 -11.91 -11.93
CA THR A 939 15.12 -12.68 -13.12
C THR A 939 16.32 -12.08 -13.86
N ILE A 940 16.68 -10.84 -13.53
CA ILE A 940 17.81 -10.10 -14.07
C ILE A 940 18.68 -9.66 -12.89
N ALA A 941 19.98 -9.93 -12.95
CA ALA A 941 20.92 -9.52 -11.92
C ALA A 941 21.01 -7.99 -11.88
N THR A 942 20.70 -7.41 -10.72
CA THR A 942 20.55 -5.96 -10.57
C THR A 942 21.58 -5.39 -9.62
N GLY A 943 22.19 -4.26 -9.98
CA GLY A 943 23.04 -3.47 -9.10
C GLY A 943 22.77 -1.98 -9.25
N ARG A 944 23.16 -1.20 -8.25
CA ARG A 944 22.94 0.26 -8.19
C ARG A 944 24.24 1.02 -7.90
N LEU A 945 24.43 2.14 -8.58
CA LEU A 945 25.35 3.20 -8.21
C LEU A 945 24.52 4.32 -7.55
N PRO A 946 24.45 4.39 -6.20
CA PRO A 946 23.56 5.29 -5.46
C PRO A 946 24.14 6.72 -5.39
N VAL A 947 24.31 7.36 -6.54
CA VAL A 947 24.97 8.67 -6.68
C VAL A 947 23.97 9.82 -6.82
N SER A 948 24.26 10.94 -6.17
CA SER A 948 23.45 12.16 -6.16
C SER A 948 24.03 13.27 -7.05
N THR A 949 25.32 13.17 -7.42
CA THR A 949 26.01 14.17 -8.25
C THR A 949 26.81 13.56 -9.39
N ILE A 950 27.10 14.37 -10.42
CA ILE A 950 27.99 13.97 -11.52
C ILE A 950 29.39 13.58 -11.00
N ALA A 951 29.88 14.24 -9.94
CA ALA A 951 31.19 13.96 -9.37
C ALA A 951 31.23 12.57 -8.73
N GLU A 952 30.22 12.23 -7.93
CA GLU A 952 30.06 10.89 -7.34
C GLU A 952 29.91 9.82 -8.44
N ALA A 953 29.10 10.07 -9.47
CA ALA A 953 28.91 9.17 -10.60
C ALA A 953 30.25 8.84 -11.29
N LYS A 954 31.12 9.85 -11.48
CA LYS A 954 32.45 9.66 -12.04
C LYS A 954 33.35 8.84 -11.12
N VAL A 955 33.40 9.20 -9.84
CA VAL A 955 34.22 8.50 -8.83
C VAL A 955 33.89 7.01 -8.80
N VAL A 956 32.60 6.67 -8.71
CA VAL A 956 32.17 5.26 -8.62
C VAL A 956 32.44 4.52 -9.94
N ALA A 957 32.13 5.10 -11.10
CA ALA A 957 32.38 4.47 -12.39
C ALA A 957 33.89 4.26 -12.66
N GLU A 958 34.74 5.21 -12.25
CA GLU A 958 36.20 5.10 -12.36
C GLU A 958 36.77 4.03 -11.43
N LYS A 959 36.27 3.91 -10.19
CA LYS A 959 36.65 2.83 -9.28
C LYS A 959 36.39 1.46 -9.88
N ILE A 960 35.16 1.22 -10.35
CA ILE A 960 34.74 -0.07 -10.91
C ILE A 960 35.53 -0.39 -12.18
N SER A 961 35.61 0.54 -13.13
CA SER A 961 36.35 0.32 -14.38
C SER A 961 37.87 0.11 -14.15
N THR A 962 38.46 0.75 -13.14
CA THR A 962 39.86 0.53 -12.76
C THR A 962 40.06 -0.83 -12.09
N TYR A 963 39.10 -1.28 -11.29
CA TYR A 963 39.10 -2.62 -10.68
C TYR A 963 39.01 -3.72 -11.75
N GLU A 964 38.14 -3.60 -12.75
CA GLU A 964 38.03 -4.61 -13.81
C GLU A 964 39.32 -4.73 -14.66
N GLY A 965 40.11 -3.66 -14.71
CA GLY A 965 41.43 -3.66 -15.32
C GLY A 965 42.43 -4.62 -14.65
N GLN A 966 43.41 -5.11 -15.43
CA GLN A 966 44.48 -5.98 -14.92
C GLN A 966 45.51 -5.23 -14.04
N SER A 967 45.57 -3.89 -14.12
CA SER A 967 46.55 -3.05 -13.42
C SER A 967 46.43 -3.08 -11.90
N THR A 968 45.28 -3.52 -11.38
CA THR A 968 45.02 -3.60 -9.95
C THR A 968 45.22 -5.02 -9.40
N ASN A 969 45.56 -6.02 -10.22
CA ASN A 969 45.88 -7.36 -9.72
C ASN A 969 47.14 -7.36 -8.85
N GLY A 970 47.15 -8.18 -7.80
CA GLY A 970 48.30 -8.30 -6.90
C GLY A 970 48.04 -9.21 -5.71
N PRO A 971 49.00 -9.33 -4.77
CA PRO A 971 48.90 -10.24 -3.62
C PRO A 971 47.63 -10.04 -2.77
N TRP A 972 47.11 -8.81 -2.69
CA TRP A 972 45.88 -8.47 -1.96
C TRP A 972 44.64 -9.22 -2.47
N THR A 973 44.63 -9.67 -3.73
CA THR A 973 43.53 -10.45 -4.32
C THR A 973 43.39 -11.85 -3.72
N ALA A 974 44.38 -12.30 -2.94
CA ALA A 974 44.34 -13.54 -2.19
C ALA A 974 43.95 -13.34 -0.71
N ASN A 975 43.63 -12.12 -0.26
CA ASN A 975 43.31 -11.84 1.13
C ASN A 975 41.79 -11.67 1.33
N ALA A 976 41.28 -12.18 2.46
CA ALA A 976 39.93 -11.90 2.94
C ALA A 976 39.94 -11.51 4.42
N LEU A 977 39.14 -10.51 4.76
CA LEU A 977 38.86 -10.10 6.12
C LEU A 977 37.46 -10.57 6.52
N PHE A 978 37.36 -11.28 7.64
CA PHE A 978 36.10 -11.63 8.27
C PHE A 978 36.00 -10.97 9.65
N VAL A 979 34.90 -10.28 9.86
CA VAL A 979 34.57 -9.57 11.09
C VAL A 979 33.30 -10.18 11.67
N ALA A 980 33.35 -10.60 12.92
CA ALA A 980 32.17 -11.07 13.65
C ALA A 980 31.89 -10.12 14.81
N ASP A 981 30.64 -9.69 14.95
CA ASP A 981 30.16 -8.96 16.12
C ASP A 981 30.27 -9.83 17.38
N LYS A 982 29.95 -9.24 18.53
CA LYS A 982 29.83 -9.94 19.80
C LYS A 982 28.69 -10.96 19.73
N ASP A 983 28.97 -12.21 20.07
CA ASP A 983 27.98 -13.27 20.18
C ASP A 983 26.96 -12.93 21.28
N ASP A 984 25.69 -13.23 21.03
CA ASP A 984 24.57 -13.01 21.96
C ASP A 984 23.60 -14.20 22.00
N THR A 985 22.31 -14.02 21.69
CA THR A 985 21.40 -15.13 21.39
C THR A 985 21.84 -15.89 20.14
N GLU A 986 22.63 -15.24 19.27
CA GLU A 986 23.21 -15.81 18.06
C GLU A 986 24.73 -15.84 18.13
N SER A 987 25.36 -16.83 17.49
CA SER A 987 26.82 -16.93 17.42
C SER A 987 27.33 -16.45 16.07
N PHE A 988 27.56 -15.14 15.96
CA PHE A 988 28.16 -14.54 14.76
C PHE A 988 29.55 -15.12 14.46
N THR A 989 30.28 -15.50 15.50
CA THR A 989 31.57 -16.20 15.36
C THR A 989 31.42 -17.53 14.62
N GLN A 990 30.39 -18.33 14.94
CA GLN A 990 30.14 -19.62 14.30
C GLN A 990 29.58 -19.44 12.88
N ASP A 991 28.70 -18.47 12.68
CA ASP A 991 28.15 -18.15 11.36
C ASP A 991 29.26 -17.70 10.41
N THR A 992 30.16 -16.82 10.89
CA THR A 992 31.35 -16.38 10.15
C THR A 992 32.21 -17.56 9.72
N GLN A 993 32.45 -18.52 10.62
CA GLN A 993 33.24 -19.72 10.29
C GLN A 993 32.54 -20.62 9.26
N THR A 994 31.20 -20.64 9.25
CA THR A 994 30.41 -21.38 8.26
C THR A 994 30.62 -20.80 6.86
N VAL A 995 30.61 -19.47 6.72
CA VAL A 995 30.87 -18.78 5.45
C VAL A 995 32.31 -19.01 4.99
N GLN A 996 33.28 -18.97 5.91
CA GLN A 996 34.70 -19.20 5.61
C GLN A 996 34.98 -20.56 4.98
N ALA A 997 34.22 -21.59 5.36
CA ALA A 997 34.38 -22.94 4.80
C ALA A 997 34.10 -22.99 3.27
N GLY A 998 33.39 -21.99 2.72
CA GLY A 998 33.13 -21.85 1.29
C GLY A 998 34.26 -21.23 0.47
N LEU A 999 35.30 -20.67 1.12
CA LEU A 999 36.42 -20.04 0.41
C LEU A 999 37.44 -21.05 -0.14
N PRO A 1000 38.09 -20.74 -1.27
CA PRO A 1000 39.22 -21.53 -1.76
C PRO A 1000 40.37 -21.56 -0.76
N ALA A 1001 41.07 -22.70 -0.69
CA ALA A 1001 42.25 -22.86 0.17
C ALA A 1001 43.41 -21.88 -0.13
N ALA A 1002 43.41 -21.24 -1.32
CA ALA A 1002 44.38 -20.22 -1.69
C ALA A 1002 44.16 -18.87 -0.99
N MET A 1003 42.97 -18.63 -0.43
CA MET A 1003 42.64 -17.38 0.27
C MET A 1003 43.26 -17.34 1.66
N GLN A 1004 43.91 -16.22 1.99
CA GLN A 1004 44.45 -15.90 3.30
C GLN A 1004 43.38 -15.16 4.13
N ILE A 1005 42.93 -15.80 5.21
CA ILE A 1005 41.84 -15.30 6.04
C ILE A 1005 42.40 -14.55 7.26
N SER A 1006 41.96 -13.30 7.44
CA SER A 1006 42.17 -12.51 8.67
C SER A 1006 40.86 -12.43 9.45
N ASN A 1007 40.89 -12.80 10.73
CA ASN A 1007 39.72 -12.82 11.61
C ASN A 1007 39.78 -11.72 12.66
N ILE A 1008 38.71 -10.94 12.76
CA ILE A 1008 38.50 -9.97 13.84
C ILE A 1008 37.16 -10.29 14.49
N PHE A 1009 37.19 -11.12 15.53
CA PHE A 1009 36.00 -11.46 16.31
C PHE A 1009 35.96 -10.59 17.55
N VAL A 1010 34.91 -9.79 17.71
CA VAL A 1010 34.80 -8.76 18.75
C VAL A 1010 34.96 -9.35 20.16
N ASP A 1011 34.44 -10.55 20.41
CA ASP A 1011 34.60 -11.26 21.69
C ASP A 1011 36.06 -11.60 22.04
N LYS A 1012 36.93 -11.72 21.03
CA LYS A 1012 38.35 -12.04 21.22
C LYS A 1012 39.22 -10.80 21.32
N VAL A 1013 38.99 -9.82 20.45
CA VAL A 1013 39.86 -8.63 20.34
C VAL A 1013 39.45 -7.50 21.29
N GLY A 1014 38.19 -7.51 21.73
CA GLY A 1014 37.59 -6.47 22.52
C GLY A 1014 37.18 -5.25 21.68
N VAL A 1015 36.06 -4.66 22.09
CA VAL A 1015 35.40 -3.57 21.37
C VAL A 1015 36.23 -2.31 21.13
N LEU A 1016 37.18 -1.99 22.02
CA LEU A 1016 38.06 -0.82 21.88
C LEU A 1016 39.17 -1.03 20.83
N ASN A 1017 39.58 -2.28 20.60
CA ASN A 1017 40.67 -2.59 19.67
C ASN A 1017 40.16 -2.94 18.26
N ALA A 1018 38.94 -3.45 18.15
CA ALA A 1018 38.33 -3.87 16.89
C ALA A 1018 38.40 -2.78 15.80
N PRO A 1019 37.95 -1.51 16.02
CA PRO A 1019 37.93 -0.51 14.95
C PRO A 1019 39.30 -0.26 14.29
N GLY A 1020 40.36 -0.15 15.10
CA GLY A 1020 41.72 0.05 14.59
C GLY A 1020 42.22 -1.15 13.79
N GLN A 1021 41.93 -2.38 14.23
CA GLN A 1021 42.33 -3.59 13.50
C GLN A 1021 41.56 -3.75 12.19
N ILE A 1022 40.25 -3.46 12.18
CA ILE A 1022 39.41 -3.49 10.97
C ILE A 1022 39.96 -2.52 9.93
N THR A 1023 40.16 -1.26 10.34
CA THR A 1023 40.67 -0.19 9.47
C THR A 1023 42.04 -0.55 8.87
N ASN A 1024 42.97 -1.02 9.71
CA ASN A 1024 44.32 -1.41 9.26
C ASN A 1024 44.28 -2.60 8.30
N SER A 1025 43.40 -3.58 8.56
CA SER A 1025 43.25 -4.75 7.69
C SER A 1025 42.69 -4.37 6.31
N ILE A 1026 41.66 -3.51 6.26
CA ILE A 1026 41.11 -3.00 4.99
C ILE A 1026 42.18 -2.22 4.23
N ASN A 1027 42.90 -1.31 4.89
CA ASN A 1027 43.95 -0.49 4.28
C ASN A 1027 45.14 -1.31 3.74
N SER A 1028 45.33 -2.55 4.23
CA SER A 1028 46.37 -3.46 3.72
C SER A 1028 46.00 -4.22 2.45
N GLY A 1029 44.74 -4.10 1.99
CA GLY A 1029 44.24 -4.68 0.76
C GLY A 1029 43.56 -6.04 0.96
N GLN A 1030 42.28 -6.11 0.61
CA GLN A 1030 41.42 -7.29 0.73
C GLN A 1030 40.63 -7.51 -0.56
N ALA A 1031 40.45 -8.76 -0.99
CA ALA A 1031 39.52 -9.11 -2.06
C ALA A 1031 38.07 -9.13 -1.54
N LEU A 1032 37.90 -9.60 -0.31
CA LEU A 1032 36.62 -9.75 0.38
C LEU A 1032 36.73 -9.14 1.78
N VAL A 1033 35.77 -8.30 2.14
CA VAL A 1033 35.49 -7.91 3.52
C VAL A 1033 34.09 -8.43 3.85
N ASN A 1034 34.00 -9.27 4.86
CA ASN A 1034 32.77 -9.94 5.23
C ASN A 1034 32.45 -9.65 6.70
N TYR A 1035 31.21 -9.23 6.97
CA TYR A 1035 30.74 -8.90 8.31
C TYR A 1035 29.44 -9.65 8.61
N LEU A 1036 29.39 -10.35 9.74
CA LEU A 1036 28.17 -10.94 10.29
C LEU A 1036 27.96 -10.37 11.69
N GLY A 1037 26.79 -9.77 11.91
CA GLY A 1037 26.52 -9.10 13.17
C GLY A 1037 25.31 -8.20 13.13
N HIS A 1038 25.17 -7.36 14.15
CA HIS A 1038 24.14 -6.33 14.14
C HIS A 1038 24.60 -5.09 13.38
N GLY A 1039 23.64 -4.32 12.87
CA GLY A 1039 23.89 -3.08 12.15
C GLY A 1039 22.73 -2.11 12.30
N SER A 1040 22.99 -0.85 12.03
CA SER A 1040 21.99 0.20 11.82
C SER A 1040 22.15 0.77 10.41
N GLU A 1041 21.56 1.93 10.06
CA GLU A 1041 21.82 2.51 8.73
C GLU A 1041 23.31 2.87 8.52
N GLU A 1042 24.00 3.40 9.53
CA GLU A 1042 25.31 4.07 9.38
C GLU A 1042 26.51 3.32 9.96
N GLN A 1043 26.32 2.15 10.61
CA GLN A 1043 27.40 1.47 11.35
C GLN A 1043 27.20 -0.03 11.55
N TRP A 1044 28.31 -0.73 11.80
CA TRP A 1044 28.37 -2.07 12.41
C TRP A 1044 28.34 -1.97 13.95
N ALA A 1045 27.69 -2.92 14.60
CA ALA A 1045 27.47 -2.94 16.04
C ALA A 1045 28.71 -3.34 16.88
N GLY A 1046 28.56 -3.25 18.21
CA GLY A 1046 29.63 -2.91 19.15
C GLY A 1046 29.66 -1.38 19.36
N PRO A 1047 30.44 -0.81 20.29
CA PRO A 1047 30.56 0.63 20.48
C PRO A 1047 31.27 1.30 19.28
N ASP A 1048 30.60 1.28 18.14
CA ASP A 1048 30.99 1.86 16.85
C ASP A 1048 32.28 1.21 16.30
N ILE A 1049 32.27 -0.12 16.07
CA ILE A 1049 33.48 -0.83 15.57
C ILE A 1049 33.81 -0.49 14.12
N PHE A 1050 32.83 -0.02 13.34
CA PHE A 1050 33.00 0.47 11.98
C PHE A 1050 31.81 1.36 11.60
N ASP A 1051 32.08 2.59 11.15
CA ASP A 1051 31.08 3.64 10.88
C ASP A 1051 31.52 4.55 9.71
N GLU A 1052 30.70 5.55 9.37
CA GLU A 1052 31.03 6.51 8.31
C GLU A 1052 32.36 7.27 8.55
N ASN A 1053 32.68 7.63 9.79
CA ASN A 1053 33.94 8.29 10.11
C ASN A 1053 35.13 7.40 9.76
N THR A 1054 35.01 6.11 10.07
CA THR A 1054 36.00 5.09 9.73
C THR A 1054 36.14 4.94 8.21
N VAL A 1055 35.02 4.89 7.48
CA VAL A 1055 35.01 4.84 6.01
C VAL A 1055 35.75 6.03 5.39
N ASN A 1056 35.52 7.23 5.90
CA ASN A 1056 36.19 8.45 5.43
C ASN A 1056 37.72 8.45 5.70
N SER A 1057 38.19 7.61 6.63
CA SER A 1057 39.60 7.45 6.96
C SER A 1057 40.32 6.35 6.16
N LEU A 1058 39.60 5.59 5.33
CA LEU A 1058 40.18 4.50 4.54
C LEU A 1058 41.19 5.03 3.51
N THR A 1059 42.24 4.24 3.31
CA THR A 1059 43.39 4.54 2.43
C THR A 1059 43.79 3.36 1.55
N ASN A 1060 42.91 2.36 1.38
CA ASN A 1060 43.15 1.18 0.55
C ASN A 1060 43.26 1.47 -0.96
N GLY A 1061 43.03 2.71 -1.40
CA GLY A 1061 43.31 3.16 -2.77
C GLY A 1061 42.61 2.30 -3.82
N SER A 1062 43.37 1.74 -4.76
CA SER A 1062 42.82 0.86 -5.82
C SER A 1062 42.66 -0.62 -5.42
N GLN A 1063 42.98 -0.98 -4.17
CA GLN A 1063 42.78 -2.32 -3.62
C GLN A 1063 41.38 -2.41 -3.00
N LEU A 1064 40.38 -2.41 -3.88
CA LEU A 1064 38.97 -2.25 -3.50
C LEU A 1064 38.32 -3.63 -3.25
N PRO A 1065 37.99 -4.00 -2.00
CA PRO A 1065 37.25 -5.23 -1.71
C PRO A 1065 35.80 -5.19 -2.18
N VAL A 1066 35.22 -6.37 -2.31
CA VAL A 1066 33.76 -6.55 -2.20
C VAL A 1066 33.40 -6.65 -0.72
N PHE A 1067 32.43 -5.84 -0.29
CA PHE A 1067 31.86 -5.92 1.06
C PHE A 1067 30.60 -6.79 1.03
N LEU A 1068 30.57 -7.84 1.84
CA LEU A 1068 29.37 -8.63 2.13
C LEU A 1068 28.98 -8.35 3.57
N ILE A 1069 27.88 -7.62 3.76
CA ILE A 1069 27.44 -7.13 5.06
C ILE A 1069 26.13 -7.84 5.42
N MET A 1070 26.22 -8.81 6.33
CA MET A 1070 25.09 -9.58 6.85
C MET A 1070 24.62 -8.97 8.16
N ASP A 1071 23.92 -7.85 8.03
CA ASP A 1071 23.28 -7.12 9.11
C ASP A 1071 21.95 -6.49 8.67
N CYS A 1072 21.41 -5.62 9.53
CA CYS A 1072 20.22 -4.84 9.24
C CYS A 1072 20.59 -3.44 8.73
N LEU A 1073 19.82 -2.93 7.75
CA LEU A 1073 19.71 -1.52 7.35
C LEU A 1073 20.96 -0.81 6.78
N ASN A 1074 22.16 -1.40 6.77
CA ASN A 1074 23.35 -0.78 6.13
C ASN A 1074 23.14 -0.48 4.63
N GLY A 1075 22.13 -1.07 4.00
CA GLY A 1075 21.68 -0.83 2.64
C GLY A 1075 20.39 -0.03 2.51
N LEU A 1076 19.96 0.75 3.51
CA LEU A 1076 18.74 1.61 3.47
C LEU A 1076 18.93 2.85 2.56
N PHE A 1077 19.29 2.64 1.30
CA PHE A 1077 19.72 3.70 0.37
C PHE A 1077 18.63 4.70 -0.02
N GLN A 1078 17.36 4.38 0.26
CA GLN A 1078 16.21 5.24 -0.01
C GLN A 1078 15.98 6.31 1.07
N ASP A 1079 16.76 6.30 2.16
CA ASP A 1079 16.60 7.28 3.22
C ASP A 1079 16.78 8.72 2.68
N ALA A 1080 15.83 9.60 2.98
CA ALA A 1080 15.84 10.99 2.52
C ALA A 1080 16.78 11.88 3.35
N VAL A 1081 17.19 11.42 4.54
CA VAL A 1081 17.91 12.19 5.57
C VAL A 1081 19.33 11.68 5.74
N ALA A 1082 19.50 10.36 5.91
CA ALA A 1082 20.78 9.74 6.25
C ALA A 1082 21.47 9.14 5.01
N GLN A 1083 22.80 9.03 5.07
CA GLN A 1083 23.56 8.25 4.08
C GLN A 1083 23.98 6.93 4.74
N PRO A 1084 23.42 5.79 4.33
CA PRO A 1084 23.72 4.53 4.98
C PRO A 1084 25.15 4.05 4.65
N LEU A 1085 25.71 3.19 5.51
CA LEU A 1085 27.10 2.77 5.48
C LEU A 1085 27.50 2.13 4.14
N GLY A 1086 26.61 1.34 3.54
CA GLY A 1086 26.86 0.74 2.23
C GLY A 1086 27.01 1.76 1.11
N VAL A 1087 26.29 2.88 1.17
CA VAL A 1087 26.44 4.01 0.23
C VAL A 1087 27.76 4.76 0.51
N SER A 1088 28.08 5.00 1.79
CA SER A 1088 29.33 5.66 2.17
C SER A 1088 30.57 4.87 1.70
N LEU A 1089 30.54 3.54 1.81
CA LEU A 1089 31.63 2.66 1.37
C LEU A 1089 31.90 2.73 -0.13
N ILE A 1090 30.85 2.80 -0.97
CA ILE A 1090 31.02 2.90 -2.43
C ILE A 1090 31.47 4.32 -2.84
N LEU A 1091 31.04 5.35 -2.11
CA LEU A 1091 31.40 6.76 -2.37
C LEU A 1091 32.76 7.18 -1.81
N ALA A 1092 33.37 6.41 -0.91
CA ALA A 1092 34.60 6.78 -0.20
C ALA A 1092 35.72 7.29 -1.12
N PRO A 1093 36.23 8.53 -0.96
CA PRO A 1093 37.07 9.16 -1.98
C PRO A 1093 38.46 8.51 -2.16
N ASN A 1094 39.01 7.88 -1.11
CA ASN A 1094 40.38 7.36 -1.07
C ASN A 1094 40.45 5.82 -0.92
N GLY A 1095 39.43 5.12 -1.41
CA GLY A 1095 39.35 3.67 -1.32
C GLY A 1095 37.91 3.20 -1.13
N GLY A 1096 37.65 2.49 -0.03
CA GLY A 1096 36.34 1.89 0.26
C GLY A 1096 36.15 0.58 -0.51
N GLY A 1097 34.92 0.34 -0.99
CA GLY A 1097 34.57 -0.87 -1.73
C GLY A 1097 34.49 -0.65 -3.23
N VAL A 1098 34.64 -1.74 -4.01
CA VAL A 1098 34.22 -1.78 -5.42
C VAL A 1098 32.76 -2.18 -5.56
N ALA A 1099 32.28 -2.99 -4.62
CA ALA A 1099 30.90 -3.39 -4.50
C ALA A 1099 30.54 -3.63 -3.03
N VAL A 1100 29.28 -3.42 -2.68
CA VAL A 1100 28.72 -3.68 -1.35
C VAL A 1100 27.39 -4.40 -1.51
N LEU A 1101 27.24 -5.55 -0.86
CA LEU A 1101 25.96 -6.23 -0.71
C LEU A 1101 25.49 -6.01 0.73
N ALA A 1102 24.37 -5.29 0.90
CA ALA A 1102 23.83 -4.95 2.21
C ALA A 1102 22.29 -4.94 2.18
N SER A 1103 21.66 -5.14 3.34
CA SER A 1103 20.20 -5.14 3.44
C SER A 1103 19.63 -3.73 3.59
N SER A 1104 18.59 -3.41 2.83
CA SER A 1104 17.71 -2.27 3.06
C SER A 1104 16.69 -2.51 4.17
N GLY A 1105 16.55 -3.74 4.68
CA GLY A 1105 15.52 -4.14 5.62
C GLY A 1105 16.05 -4.65 6.95
N LEU A 1106 15.12 -5.13 7.78
CA LEU A 1106 15.39 -5.90 8.99
C LEU A 1106 15.30 -7.39 8.66
N ASN A 1107 16.29 -8.15 9.08
CA ASN A 1107 16.50 -9.49 8.59
C ASN A 1107 16.87 -10.44 9.74
N GLN A 1108 16.50 -11.72 9.58
CA GLN A 1108 16.87 -12.77 10.53
C GLN A 1108 18.29 -13.29 10.25
N PRO A 1109 19.09 -13.67 11.26
CA PRO A 1109 20.49 -14.06 11.06
C PRO A 1109 20.67 -15.32 10.19
N THR A 1110 19.97 -16.43 10.49
CA THR A 1110 20.19 -17.71 9.78
C THR A 1110 20.02 -17.62 8.25
N PRO A 1111 18.96 -17.01 7.70
CA PRO A 1111 18.85 -16.87 6.24
C PRO A 1111 19.93 -15.97 5.62
N GLN A 1112 20.48 -15.00 6.37
CA GLN A 1112 21.60 -14.17 5.91
C GLN A 1112 22.89 -14.98 5.80
N THR A 1113 23.22 -15.79 6.82
CA THR A 1113 24.38 -16.69 6.79
C THR A 1113 24.33 -17.64 5.59
N ASN A 1114 23.14 -18.15 5.27
CA ASN A 1114 22.94 -19.00 4.08
C ASN A 1114 23.15 -18.23 2.76
N LEU A 1115 22.60 -17.01 2.65
CA LEU A 1115 22.80 -16.16 1.49
C LEU A 1115 24.29 -15.90 1.28
N ASP A 1116 24.98 -15.51 2.34
CA ASP A 1116 26.40 -15.16 2.35
C ASP A 1116 27.29 -16.32 1.93
N ALA A 1117 27.13 -17.48 2.57
CA ALA A 1117 27.87 -18.70 2.24
C ALA A 1117 27.72 -19.07 0.75
N MET A 1118 26.51 -18.94 0.20
CA MET A 1118 26.25 -19.22 -1.21
C MET A 1118 26.83 -18.15 -2.14
N VAL A 1119 26.77 -16.86 -1.78
CA VAL A 1119 27.41 -15.78 -2.56
C VAL A 1119 28.92 -15.99 -2.58
N VAL A 1120 29.56 -16.24 -1.44
CA VAL A 1120 31.00 -16.53 -1.34
C VAL A 1120 31.37 -17.75 -2.19
N GLN A 1121 30.63 -18.86 -2.06
CA GLN A 1121 30.90 -20.08 -2.83
C GLN A 1121 30.75 -19.87 -4.34
N ASN A 1122 29.70 -19.17 -4.78
CA ASN A 1122 29.45 -18.92 -6.20
C ASN A 1122 30.45 -17.92 -6.81
N THR A 1123 30.97 -16.99 -6.00
CA THR A 1123 31.88 -15.93 -6.45
C THR A 1123 33.33 -16.39 -6.48
N PHE A 1124 33.80 -17.09 -5.45
CA PHE A 1124 35.19 -17.50 -5.31
C PHE A 1124 35.45 -18.97 -5.69
N GLY A 1125 34.41 -19.74 -6.03
CA GLY A 1125 34.57 -21.12 -6.50
C GLY A 1125 35.36 -21.25 -7.81
N ALA A 1126 35.75 -22.48 -8.18
CA ALA A 1126 36.61 -22.77 -9.35
C ALA A 1126 36.09 -22.22 -10.70
N ASN A 1127 34.78 -21.93 -10.81
CA ASN A 1127 34.14 -21.30 -11.97
C ASN A 1127 33.41 -20.01 -11.56
N GLY A 1128 34.04 -19.16 -10.75
CA GLY A 1128 33.47 -17.91 -10.24
C GLY A 1128 32.71 -17.13 -11.32
N VAL A 1129 31.44 -16.86 -11.04
CA VAL A 1129 30.54 -16.12 -11.96
C VAL A 1129 30.59 -14.61 -11.67
N ALA A 1130 29.87 -13.80 -12.45
CA ALA A 1130 29.70 -12.39 -12.10
C ALA A 1130 28.99 -12.26 -10.75
N LEU A 1131 29.29 -11.20 -10.00
CA LEU A 1131 28.79 -11.02 -8.64
C LEU A 1131 27.25 -11.00 -8.59
N GLY A 1132 26.60 -10.34 -9.56
CA GLY A 1132 25.15 -10.33 -9.68
C GLY A 1132 24.54 -11.71 -9.93
N ASP A 1133 25.19 -12.55 -10.75
CA ASP A 1133 24.73 -13.93 -10.99
C ASP A 1133 24.88 -14.79 -9.74
N ALA A 1134 25.97 -14.62 -8.99
CA ALA A 1134 26.19 -15.29 -7.71
C ALA A 1134 25.08 -14.96 -6.71
N ILE A 1135 24.67 -13.69 -6.65
CA ILE A 1135 23.59 -13.19 -5.78
C ILE A 1135 22.23 -13.75 -6.21
N VAL A 1136 21.85 -13.66 -7.49
CA VAL A 1136 20.56 -14.20 -7.98
C VAL A 1136 20.47 -15.71 -7.73
N LYS A 1137 21.57 -16.44 -7.98
CA LYS A 1137 21.65 -17.88 -7.71
C LYS A 1137 21.54 -18.19 -6.21
N ALA A 1138 22.19 -17.42 -5.34
CA ALA A 1138 22.07 -17.57 -3.90
C ALA A 1138 20.62 -17.33 -3.45
N LYS A 1139 20.01 -16.20 -3.86
CA LYS A 1139 18.61 -15.84 -3.56
C LYS A 1139 17.61 -16.90 -3.98
N SER A 1140 17.86 -17.63 -5.06
CA SER A 1140 16.98 -18.73 -5.51
C SER A 1140 16.85 -19.90 -4.53
N ASN A 1141 17.76 -20.00 -3.55
CA ASN A 1141 17.76 -21.02 -2.50
C ASN A 1141 17.33 -20.45 -1.13
N ILE A 1142 17.06 -19.15 -1.03
CA ILE A 1142 16.59 -18.51 0.20
C ILE A 1142 15.08 -18.48 0.19
N THR A 1143 14.42 -19.11 1.16
CA THR A 1143 12.95 -19.11 1.30
C THR A 1143 12.41 -17.88 2.03
N ASP A 1144 13.23 -17.24 2.85
CA ASP A 1144 12.88 -16.02 3.58
C ASP A 1144 12.66 -14.84 2.62
N PRO A 1145 11.45 -14.25 2.58
CA PRO A 1145 11.13 -13.20 1.62
C PRO A 1145 11.84 -11.87 1.91
N ASP A 1146 12.18 -11.57 3.16
CA ASP A 1146 12.85 -10.33 3.53
C ASP A 1146 14.30 -10.37 3.06
N VAL A 1147 15.05 -11.43 3.39
CA VAL A 1147 16.42 -11.62 2.89
C VAL A 1147 16.47 -11.62 1.36
N ARG A 1148 15.49 -12.25 0.71
CA ARG A 1148 15.45 -12.30 -0.75
C ARG A 1148 15.25 -10.91 -1.37
N ARG A 1149 14.35 -10.08 -0.81
CA ARG A 1149 13.93 -8.79 -1.39
C ARG A 1149 14.83 -7.61 -1.00
N THR A 1150 15.39 -7.62 0.20
CA THR A 1150 16.00 -6.41 0.79
C THR A 1150 17.52 -6.34 0.61
N PHE A 1151 18.19 -7.44 0.29
CA PHE A 1151 19.63 -7.41 0.01
C PHE A 1151 19.90 -6.77 -1.36
N VAL A 1152 20.51 -5.59 -1.36
CA VAL A 1152 20.78 -4.80 -2.57
C VAL A 1152 22.28 -4.77 -2.85
N LEU A 1153 22.64 -4.94 -4.12
CA LEU A 1153 24.00 -4.78 -4.60
C LEU A 1153 24.25 -3.32 -4.98
N PHE A 1154 25.11 -2.64 -4.22
CA PHE A 1154 25.73 -1.39 -4.66
C PHE A 1154 27.00 -1.72 -5.44
N GLY A 1155 27.04 -1.38 -6.73
CA GLY A 1155 28.13 -1.74 -7.65
C GLY A 1155 27.61 -2.34 -8.95
N ASP A 1156 28.54 -2.82 -9.78
CA ASP A 1156 28.22 -3.40 -11.07
C ASP A 1156 27.85 -4.89 -10.95
N PRO A 1157 26.62 -5.31 -11.31
CA PRO A 1157 26.20 -6.71 -11.23
C PRO A 1157 26.93 -7.63 -12.23
N ALA A 1158 27.48 -7.09 -13.32
CA ALA A 1158 28.22 -7.85 -14.31
C ALA A 1158 29.69 -8.06 -13.92
N MET A 1159 30.21 -7.34 -12.92
CA MET A 1159 31.61 -7.41 -12.49
C MET A 1159 31.96 -8.83 -12.00
N LYS A 1160 33.16 -9.29 -12.36
CA LYS A 1160 33.76 -10.49 -11.75
C LYS A 1160 34.73 -10.09 -10.65
N VAL A 1161 34.58 -10.73 -9.48
CA VAL A 1161 35.49 -10.51 -8.37
C VAL A 1161 36.85 -11.11 -8.70
N LYS A 1162 37.92 -10.35 -8.45
CA LYS A 1162 39.31 -10.79 -8.66
C LYS A 1162 39.59 -12.04 -7.82
N GLN A 1163 40.21 -13.02 -8.46
CA GLN A 1163 40.55 -14.30 -7.86
C GLN A 1163 42.02 -14.33 -7.42
N PRO A 1164 42.40 -15.19 -6.45
CA PRO A 1164 43.79 -15.41 -6.09
C PRO A 1164 44.61 -15.82 -7.31
N THR A 1165 45.72 -15.14 -7.58
CA THR A 1165 46.62 -15.55 -8.65
C THR A 1165 47.34 -16.84 -8.22
N PRO A 1166 47.37 -17.92 -9.03
CA PRO A 1166 48.14 -19.10 -8.68
C PRO A 1166 49.62 -18.70 -8.55
N THR A 1167 50.22 -18.95 -7.40
CA THR A 1167 51.68 -18.92 -7.29
C THR A 1167 52.22 -20.02 -8.18
N LEU A 1168 52.77 -19.64 -9.34
CA LEU A 1168 53.67 -20.50 -10.11
C LEU A 1168 54.87 -20.79 -9.20
N HIS A 1169 54.85 -21.95 -8.55
CA HIS A 1169 56.00 -22.52 -7.84
C HIS A 1169 57.01 -23.08 -8.82
#